data_AF-A0A1U9KD54-F1
#
_entry.id   AF-A0A1U9KD54-F1
#
_cell.length_a   1.000
_cell.length_b   1.000
_cell.length_c   1.000
_cell.angle_alpha   90.00
_cell.angle_beta   90.00
_cell.angle_gamma   90.00
#
_symmetry.space_group_name_H-M   'P 1'
#
loop_
_entity.id
_entity.type
_entity.pdbx_description
1 polymer ?
#
loop_
_entity_poly.entity_id
_entity_poly.type
_entity_poly.pdbx_seq_one_letter_code
_entity_poly.pdbx_strand_id
1 'polypeptide(L)'
;MSDISTETPLITPAYTLTGPASLSVGSKALFSVTPTAGTTLAAPLTVTPACTLTGTFTPASVVLAVGSTSTVTFTFTPAEAGSGTLSTTNSASLTDPSALSVFSIAVSNSFTTYTLTGTTSLTAGVASTYTIMPGTGSSRSQDISITPLSTVAGTFSPTTLTFPAGSTSAITFTFTPTASGIGTLSTSSGGTLTDPGGLFITVSSTETPFTQYSLTGSRALTVGTATTYTITPGSGTANTKAITVVPLCTLTGTFFPQTITIPAGSTAPLTFTFTPSVAGTGNFTVTNTGALSNPPAFTVTAMAFSAAYTLTVDSSAFLFSPGNWTGDEGRGGSLWRSTWNPGAWFQVSWLASASPTATIHLGPENTGAYITYFLNSVVTRDIAAKTDLTLSGILPGQVNKLEVFLTRTPDTDRWNKGSNCLTVSGMTIDPASSAAHIVSVKPWGKLVGDDTTEGTSADAGNDNVLSSYAYFLLRGMEAAGYRISISACVGSGYLTPGDSTNDVPAFYSVTGSSNGLGGAYNDTKSRWNLIDSGISALDSDGLLSSYGEIGTPPSWIAFNLLSRDALAYANQSDAQAAMTQSLLAHRAAAPDAWLFAIMPFGLRYATTYSATWPQLFTNAITNYRLSNPDDDKLIVVDPGTDLAVLLESNRDWYTTTDGSQLLEAGQAIFASVVSSAMLGSMTTHNERTYTYY
;
A
#
# COMPACT_ATOMS: atom_id res chain seq x y z
N MET A 1 -59.00 -65.26 -99.06
CA MET A 1 -57.72 -64.81 -98.51
C MET A 1 -58.04 -63.94 -97.30
N SER A 2 -58.44 -64.49 -96.14
CA SER A 2 -57.64 -65.28 -95.19
C SER A 2 -56.30 -64.60 -94.88
N ASP A 3 -56.37 -63.55 -94.07
CA ASP A 3 -55.46 -63.44 -92.93
C ASP A 3 -56.19 -62.79 -91.76
N ILE A 4 -56.03 -63.39 -90.58
CA ILE A 4 -56.77 -63.15 -89.35
C ILE A 4 -55.96 -62.13 -88.54
N SER A 5 -56.46 -60.91 -88.39
CA SER A 5 -55.96 -59.97 -87.39
C SER A 5 -57.10 -59.52 -86.48
N THR A 6 -57.36 -60.32 -85.45
CA THR A 6 -57.93 -59.78 -84.21
C THR A 6 -56.83 -59.83 -83.17
N GLU A 7 -55.95 -58.83 -83.19
CA GLU A 7 -55.26 -58.41 -81.97
C GLU A 7 -56.34 -58.00 -80.97
N THR A 8 -56.70 -58.91 -80.08
CA THR A 8 -57.32 -58.53 -78.79
C THR A 8 -56.37 -57.54 -78.12
N PRO A 9 -56.83 -56.36 -77.68
CA PRO A 9 -55.97 -55.40 -77.01
C PRO A 9 -55.31 -56.08 -75.81
N LEU A 10 -53.98 -56.04 -75.78
CA LEU A 10 -53.20 -56.48 -74.64
C LEU A 10 -53.62 -55.59 -73.46
N ILE A 11 -54.33 -56.15 -72.48
CA ILE A 11 -54.65 -55.42 -71.25
C ILE A 11 -53.32 -55.29 -70.49
N THR A 12 -52.85 -54.06 -70.35
CA THR A 12 -51.53 -53.74 -69.81
C THR A 12 -51.70 -53.07 -68.44
N PRO A 13 -51.16 -53.60 -67.33
CA PRO A 13 -50.36 -54.82 -67.20
C PRO A 13 -51.20 -56.11 -67.12
N ALA A 14 -50.56 -57.25 -67.43
CA ALA A 14 -51.22 -58.58 -67.45
C ALA A 14 -51.53 -59.15 -66.06
N TYR A 15 -50.94 -58.57 -65.01
CA TYR A 15 -51.19 -58.90 -63.62
C TYR A 15 -50.99 -57.66 -62.73
N THR A 16 -51.53 -57.71 -61.52
CA THR A 16 -51.42 -56.67 -60.50
C THR A 16 -50.58 -57.16 -59.32
N LEU A 17 -49.86 -56.23 -58.69
CA LEU A 17 -49.06 -56.46 -57.48
C LEU A 17 -49.68 -55.63 -56.34
N THR A 18 -50.02 -56.27 -55.23
CA THR A 18 -50.59 -55.61 -54.04
C THR A 18 -49.91 -56.10 -52.76
N GLY A 19 -49.84 -55.23 -51.75
CA GLY A 19 -49.29 -55.57 -50.44
C GLY A 19 -49.12 -54.33 -49.55
N PRO A 20 -48.64 -54.50 -48.32
CA PRO A 20 -48.51 -53.42 -47.34
C PRO A 20 -47.40 -52.44 -47.72
N ALA A 21 -47.64 -51.14 -47.51
CA ALA A 21 -46.65 -50.08 -47.69
C ALA A 21 -45.73 -49.91 -46.46
N SER A 22 -46.13 -50.39 -45.28
CA SER A 22 -45.35 -50.28 -44.05
C SER A 22 -44.88 -51.66 -43.60
N LEU A 23 -43.56 -51.80 -43.45
CA LEU A 23 -42.86 -53.03 -43.09
C LEU A 23 -42.10 -52.84 -41.77
N SER A 24 -41.61 -53.92 -41.19
CA SER A 24 -40.70 -53.88 -40.04
C SER A 24 -39.52 -54.81 -40.25
N VAL A 25 -38.32 -54.35 -39.89
CA VAL A 25 -37.09 -55.13 -40.01
C VAL A 25 -37.26 -56.51 -39.35
N GLY A 26 -36.92 -57.57 -40.08
CA GLY A 26 -37.00 -58.96 -39.61
C GLY A 26 -38.39 -59.58 -39.57
N SER A 27 -39.45 -58.84 -39.93
CA SER A 27 -40.83 -59.35 -39.97
C SER A 27 -41.30 -59.66 -41.40
N LYS A 28 -41.98 -60.80 -41.59
CA LYS A 28 -42.53 -61.21 -42.90
C LYS A 28 -43.74 -60.38 -43.27
N ALA A 29 -43.72 -59.74 -44.44
CA ALA A 29 -44.87 -59.06 -45.02
C ALA A 29 -45.39 -59.80 -46.26
N LEU A 30 -46.70 -60.01 -46.35
CA LEU A 30 -47.34 -60.77 -47.43
C LEU A 30 -47.72 -59.86 -48.60
N PHE A 31 -47.30 -60.25 -49.80
CA PHE A 31 -47.61 -59.60 -51.07
C PHE A 31 -48.34 -60.58 -51.99
N SER A 32 -49.21 -60.04 -52.84
CA SER A 32 -50.10 -60.80 -53.71
C SER A 32 -49.93 -60.38 -55.17
N VAL A 33 -49.91 -61.36 -56.05
CA VAL A 33 -49.84 -61.24 -57.51
C VAL A 33 -51.12 -61.83 -58.09
N THR A 34 -51.89 -61.02 -58.80
CA THR A 34 -53.23 -61.39 -59.31
C THR A 34 -53.32 -61.12 -60.81
N PRO A 35 -53.69 -62.11 -61.64
CA PRO A 35 -53.97 -61.88 -63.07
C PRO A 35 -55.01 -60.78 -63.29
N THR A 36 -54.80 -59.90 -64.27
CA THR A 36 -55.75 -58.81 -64.55
C THR A 36 -57.04 -59.39 -65.13
N ALA A 37 -58.21 -58.99 -64.60
CA ALA A 37 -59.49 -59.50 -65.07
C ALA A 37 -59.66 -59.27 -66.59
N GLY A 38 -60.03 -60.31 -67.33
CA GLY A 38 -60.14 -60.29 -68.79
C GLY A 38 -58.87 -60.67 -69.55
N THR A 39 -57.76 -60.98 -68.86
CA THR A 39 -56.56 -61.55 -69.47
C THR A 39 -56.55 -63.08 -69.38
N THR A 40 -56.19 -63.75 -70.49
CA THR A 40 -55.97 -65.21 -70.51
C THR A 40 -54.50 -65.49 -70.79
N LEU A 41 -53.78 -66.04 -69.82
CA LEU A 41 -52.39 -66.44 -70.00
C LEU A 41 -52.31 -67.68 -70.92
N ALA A 42 -51.60 -67.56 -72.05
CA ALA A 42 -51.42 -68.66 -73.02
C ALA A 42 -50.36 -69.71 -72.58
N ALA A 43 -49.49 -69.36 -71.64
CA ALA A 43 -48.47 -70.21 -71.01
C ALA A 43 -48.33 -69.82 -69.52
N PRO A 44 -47.77 -70.69 -68.64
CA PRO A 44 -47.52 -70.32 -67.26
C PRO A 44 -46.60 -69.10 -67.16
N LEU A 45 -46.91 -68.16 -66.28
CA LEU A 45 -46.15 -66.94 -66.05
C LEU A 45 -45.41 -67.04 -64.72
N THR A 46 -44.08 -67.12 -64.77
CA THR A 46 -43.25 -67.01 -63.57
C THR A 46 -43.01 -65.55 -63.26
N VAL A 47 -43.41 -65.11 -62.07
CA VAL A 47 -43.24 -63.74 -61.57
C VAL A 47 -42.19 -63.76 -60.47
N THR A 48 -41.14 -62.95 -60.66
CA THR A 48 -40.00 -62.84 -59.73
C THR A 48 -40.06 -61.47 -59.05
N PRO A 49 -40.32 -61.40 -57.73
CA PRO A 49 -40.28 -60.14 -57.00
C PRO A 49 -38.84 -59.68 -56.74
N ALA A 50 -38.68 -58.36 -56.68
CA ALA A 50 -37.45 -57.69 -56.27
C ALA A 50 -37.81 -56.47 -55.40
N CYS A 51 -36.93 -56.12 -54.46
CA CYS A 51 -37.05 -54.89 -53.69
C CYS A 51 -35.70 -54.20 -53.63
N THR A 52 -35.71 -52.86 -53.59
CA THR A 52 -34.50 -52.07 -53.38
C THR A 52 -34.01 -52.08 -51.93
N LEU A 53 -34.84 -52.47 -50.96
CA LEU A 53 -34.39 -52.78 -49.60
C LEU A 53 -33.74 -54.16 -49.57
N THR A 54 -32.64 -54.30 -48.84
CA THR A 54 -32.08 -55.63 -48.56
C THR A 54 -33.08 -56.47 -47.76
N GLY A 55 -33.23 -57.74 -48.12
CA GLY A 55 -34.19 -58.63 -47.49
C GLY A 55 -34.33 -59.96 -48.22
N THR A 56 -35.20 -60.82 -47.71
CA THR A 56 -35.45 -62.16 -48.27
C THR A 56 -36.88 -62.32 -48.75
N PHE A 57 -37.04 -62.89 -49.94
CA PHE A 57 -38.33 -63.27 -50.50
C PHE A 57 -38.61 -64.76 -50.27
N THR A 58 -39.86 -65.11 -49.95
CA THR A 58 -40.26 -66.51 -49.77
C THR A 58 -41.68 -66.74 -50.29
N PRO A 59 -41.87 -67.54 -51.36
CA PRO A 59 -40.83 -68.09 -52.25
C PRO A 59 -40.12 -67.00 -53.08
N ALA A 60 -38.96 -67.31 -53.66
CA ALA A 60 -38.17 -66.36 -54.47
C ALA A 60 -38.81 -66.02 -55.83
N SER A 61 -39.77 -66.82 -56.28
CA SER A 61 -40.66 -66.54 -57.41
C SER A 61 -41.99 -67.28 -57.22
N VAL A 62 -43.03 -66.81 -57.90
CA VAL A 62 -44.37 -67.41 -57.90
C VAL A 62 -44.82 -67.68 -59.34
N VAL A 63 -45.66 -68.69 -59.56
CA VAL A 63 -46.12 -69.08 -60.90
C VAL A 63 -47.64 -68.90 -61.00
N LEU A 64 -48.08 -68.12 -61.98
CA LEU A 64 -49.47 -68.09 -62.43
C LEU A 64 -49.65 -69.13 -63.54
N ALA A 65 -50.55 -70.09 -63.35
CA ALA A 65 -50.79 -71.15 -64.33
C ALA A 65 -51.54 -70.62 -65.58
N VAL A 66 -51.47 -71.39 -66.68
CA VAL A 66 -52.26 -71.14 -67.91
C VAL A 66 -53.74 -70.98 -67.56
N GLY A 67 -54.37 -69.91 -68.06
CA GLY A 67 -55.79 -69.62 -67.82
C GLY A 67 -56.16 -69.32 -66.35
N SER A 68 -55.18 -69.12 -65.45
CA SER A 68 -55.46 -68.83 -64.04
C SER A 68 -56.12 -67.47 -63.86
N THR A 69 -57.18 -67.43 -63.04
CA THR A 69 -57.77 -66.21 -62.48
C THR A 69 -57.46 -66.05 -60.99
N SER A 70 -56.70 -66.98 -60.41
CA SER A 70 -56.38 -67.04 -58.99
C SER A 70 -55.16 -66.19 -58.61
N THR A 71 -55.20 -65.63 -57.40
CA THR A 71 -54.08 -64.88 -56.80
C THR A 71 -53.05 -65.83 -56.22
N VAL A 72 -51.76 -65.52 -56.42
CA VAL A 72 -50.63 -66.19 -55.75
C VAL A 72 -49.90 -65.21 -54.85
N THR A 73 -49.25 -65.70 -53.81
CA THR A 73 -48.62 -64.84 -52.79
C THR A 73 -47.18 -65.20 -52.53
N PHE A 74 -46.37 -64.18 -52.17
CA PHE A 74 -45.04 -64.34 -51.61
C PHE A 74 -44.88 -63.43 -50.39
N THR A 75 -43.86 -63.67 -49.58
CA THR A 75 -43.51 -62.79 -48.46
C THR A 75 -42.18 -62.09 -48.72
N PHE A 76 -42.04 -60.86 -48.24
CA PHE A 76 -40.78 -60.12 -48.17
C PHE A 76 -40.44 -59.81 -46.71
N THR A 77 -39.21 -60.12 -46.29
CA THR A 77 -38.69 -59.79 -44.95
C THR A 77 -37.53 -58.82 -45.10
N PRO A 78 -37.71 -57.52 -44.80
CA PRO A 78 -36.62 -56.55 -44.90
C PRO A 78 -35.57 -56.79 -43.82
N ALA A 79 -34.29 -56.69 -44.18
CA ALA A 79 -33.15 -56.81 -43.27
C ALA A 79 -32.73 -55.45 -42.66
N GLU A 80 -33.17 -54.35 -43.26
CA GLU A 80 -32.82 -52.99 -42.83
C GLU A 80 -34.03 -52.04 -42.83
N ALA A 81 -33.88 -50.94 -42.09
CA ALA A 81 -34.87 -49.87 -42.03
C ALA A 81 -34.60 -48.86 -43.15
N GLY A 82 -35.66 -48.30 -43.74
CA GLY A 82 -35.56 -47.34 -44.84
C GLY A 82 -36.73 -47.43 -45.82
N SER A 83 -36.71 -46.56 -46.83
CA SER A 83 -37.65 -46.59 -47.95
C SER A 83 -37.11 -47.43 -49.10
N GLY A 84 -37.97 -48.23 -49.72
CA GLY A 84 -37.66 -48.94 -50.97
C GLY A 84 -38.85 -49.03 -51.90
N THR A 85 -38.61 -49.64 -53.05
CA THR A 85 -39.62 -49.98 -54.04
C THR A 85 -39.63 -51.48 -54.24
N LEU A 86 -40.81 -52.09 -54.17
CA LEU A 86 -41.02 -53.51 -54.43
C LEU A 86 -41.68 -53.65 -55.80
N SER A 87 -40.97 -54.30 -56.71
CA SER A 87 -41.39 -54.53 -58.10
C SER A 87 -41.38 -56.01 -58.42
N THR A 88 -41.94 -56.37 -59.57
CA THR A 88 -41.91 -57.73 -60.10
C THR A 88 -41.43 -57.69 -61.54
N THR A 89 -40.80 -58.78 -61.98
CA THR A 89 -40.54 -59.08 -63.40
C THR A 89 -41.18 -60.40 -63.75
N ASN A 90 -41.48 -60.61 -65.04
CA ASN A 90 -42.13 -61.83 -65.50
C ASN A 90 -41.38 -62.53 -66.64
N SER A 91 -41.52 -63.86 -66.72
CA SER A 91 -40.79 -64.70 -67.68
C SER A 91 -41.28 -64.61 -69.14
N ALA A 92 -42.39 -63.91 -69.39
CA ALA A 92 -43.00 -63.82 -70.73
C ALA A 92 -42.83 -62.44 -71.38
N SER A 93 -41.99 -61.57 -70.81
CA SER A 93 -41.74 -60.20 -71.28
C SER A 93 -43.00 -59.34 -71.40
N LEU A 94 -44.04 -59.65 -70.61
CA LEU A 94 -45.24 -58.83 -70.49
C LEU A 94 -44.91 -57.55 -69.71
N THR A 95 -45.75 -56.52 -69.83
CA THR A 95 -45.57 -55.31 -69.01
C THR A 95 -45.85 -55.62 -67.54
N ASP A 96 -44.86 -55.31 -66.69
CA ASP A 96 -44.98 -55.44 -65.24
C ASP A 96 -45.85 -54.31 -64.66
N PRO A 97 -46.59 -54.58 -63.57
CA PRO A 97 -47.31 -53.54 -62.84
C PRO A 97 -46.36 -52.52 -62.21
N SER A 98 -46.89 -51.35 -61.88
CA SER A 98 -46.16 -50.32 -61.13
C SER A 98 -45.60 -50.87 -59.82
N ALA A 99 -44.33 -50.56 -59.52
CA ALA A 99 -43.72 -50.90 -58.24
C ALA A 99 -44.48 -50.27 -57.06
N LEU A 100 -44.57 -51.00 -55.95
CA LEU A 100 -45.12 -50.49 -54.69
C LEU A 100 -44.03 -49.79 -53.89
N SER A 101 -44.31 -48.59 -53.37
CA SER A 101 -43.44 -47.96 -52.36
C SER A 101 -43.62 -48.66 -51.01
N VAL A 102 -42.52 -49.10 -50.40
CA VAL A 102 -42.48 -49.73 -49.09
C VAL A 102 -41.54 -48.97 -48.15
N PHE A 103 -41.89 -48.90 -46.86
CA PHE A 103 -41.07 -48.28 -45.83
C PHE A 103 -40.93 -49.23 -44.64
N SER A 104 -39.69 -49.67 -44.38
CA SER A 104 -39.34 -50.56 -43.27
C SER A 104 -38.89 -49.74 -42.07
N ILE A 105 -39.53 -49.91 -40.93
CA ILE A 105 -39.10 -49.31 -39.65
C ILE A 105 -38.23 -50.28 -38.85
N ALA A 106 -37.23 -49.74 -38.14
CA ALA A 106 -36.44 -50.51 -37.19
C ALA A 106 -37.32 -50.98 -36.02
N VAL A 107 -37.11 -52.21 -35.54
CA VAL A 107 -37.78 -52.71 -34.34
C VAL A 107 -37.17 -52.03 -33.11
N SER A 108 -37.97 -51.26 -32.37
CA SER A 108 -37.52 -50.58 -31.15
C SER A 108 -37.71 -51.49 -29.93
N ASN A 109 -36.60 -51.90 -29.32
CA ASN A 109 -36.61 -52.63 -28.04
C ASN A 109 -37.16 -51.74 -26.91
N SER A 110 -37.82 -52.34 -25.91
CA SER A 110 -38.29 -51.58 -24.75
C SER A 110 -37.12 -51.01 -23.95
N PHE A 111 -37.33 -49.89 -23.27
CA PHE A 111 -36.29 -49.27 -22.46
C PHE A 111 -35.76 -50.25 -21.38
N THR A 112 -34.45 -50.20 -21.16
CA THR A 112 -33.74 -51.02 -20.16
C THR A 112 -33.06 -50.19 -19.08
N THR A 113 -33.12 -48.86 -19.18
CA THR A 113 -32.51 -47.90 -18.24
C THR A 113 -33.53 -46.84 -17.84
N TYR A 114 -33.20 -46.07 -16.81
CA TYR A 114 -33.95 -44.88 -16.40
C TYR A 114 -33.01 -43.89 -15.70
N THR A 115 -33.42 -42.64 -15.52
CA THR A 115 -32.62 -41.61 -14.83
C THR A 115 -33.30 -41.12 -13.55
N LEU A 116 -32.49 -40.65 -12.60
CA LEU A 116 -32.91 -39.99 -11.37
C LEU A 116 -32.38 -38.55 -11.37
N THR A 117 -33.26 -37.57 -11.22
CA THR A 117 -32.88 -36.14 -11.15
C THR A 117 -33.59 -35.42 -10.00
N GLY A 118 -32.94 -34.41 -9.43
CA GLY A 118 -33.49 -33.57 -8.35
C GLY A 118 -32.42 -32.71 -7.69
N THR A 119 -32.77 -32.00 -6.62
CA THR A 119 -31.81 -31.14 -5.89
C THR A 119 -30.77 -31.96 -5.14
N THR A 120 -29.53 -31.46 -5.10
CA THR A 120 -28.41 -32.04 -4.36
C THR A 120 -28.15 -31.34 -3.02
N SER A 121 -28.84 -30.22 -2.75
CA SER A 121 -28.77 -29.50 -1.47
C SER A 121 -30.14 -29.51 -0.79
N LEU A 122 -30.19 -30.01 0.44
CA LEU A 122 -31.40 -30.14 1.23
C LEU A 122 -31.22 -29.53 2.61
N THR A 123 -32.34 -29.32 3.30
CA THR A 123 -32.39 -28.94 4.72
C THR A 123 -33.22 -29.96 5.47
N ALA A 124 -32.76 -30.39 6.64
CA ALA A 124 -33.50 -31.30 7.50
C ALA A 124 -34.92 -30.75 7.77
N GLY A 125 -35.92 -31.61 7.69
CA GLY A 125 -37.34 -31.28 7.88
C GLY A 125 -38.04 -30.67 6.66
N VAL A 126 -37.35 -30.40 5.55
CA VAL A 126 -37.93 -29.81 4.32
C VAL A 126 -38.00 -30.87 3.23
N ALA A 127 -39.19 -31.07 2.64
CA ALA A 127 -39.40 -32.04 1.56
C ALA A 127 -38.87 -31.54 0.21
N SER A 128 -38.14 -32.39 -0.51
CA SER A 128 -37.63 -32.13 -1.87
C SER A 128 -38.16 -33.15 -2.86
N THR A 129 -38.59 -32.69 -4.04
CA THR A 129 -39.12 -33.53 -5.12
C THR A 129 -38.01 -34.04 -6.05
N TYR A 130 -38.11 -35.31 -6.43
CA TYR A 130 -37.21 -36.00 -7.35
C TYR A 130 -38.01 -36.64 -8.49
N THR A 131 -37.42 -36.67 -9.67
CA THR A 131 -38.03 -37.16 -10.91
C THR A 131 -37.27 -38.37 -11.42
N ILE A 132 -38.03 -39.41 -11.80
CA ILE A 132 -37.53 -40.63 -12.42
C ILE A 132 -38.07 -40.69 -13.85
N MET A 133 -37.19 -40.78 -14.85
CA MET A 133 -37.55 -40.77 -16.26
C MET A 133 -37.11 -42.07 -16.95
N PRO A 134 -38.00 -42.79 -17.67
CA PRO A 134 -37.60 -43.93 -18.50
C PRO A 134 -36.53 -43.58 -19.53
N GLY A 135 -35.63 -44.51 -19.82
CA GLY A 135 -34.61 -44.38 -20.86
C GLY A 135 -35.17 -44.46 -22.28
N THR A 136 -34.28 -44.47 -23.26
CA THR A 136 -34.68 -44.58 -24.67
C THR A 136 -35.17 -46.00 -25.00
N GLY A 137 -36.26 -46.09 -25.74
CA GLY A 137 -36.88 -47.37 -26.15
C GLY A 137 -38.40 -47.29 -26.17
N SER A 138 -39.04 -48.37 -26.59
CA SER A 138 -40.50 -48.51 -26.50
C SER A 138 -40.94 -48.75 -25.04
N SER A 139 -42.21 -48.54 -24.75
CA SER A 139 -42.76 -48.86 -23.43
C SER A 139 -42.70 -50.38 -23.16
N ARG A 140 -42.67 -50.76 -21.88
CA ARG A 140 -42.70 -52.17 -21.46
C ARG A 140 -44.14 -52.64 -21.30
N SER A 141 -44.36 -53.95 -21.47
CA SER A 141 -45.67 -54.60 -21.35
C SER A 141 -46.08 -54.95 -19.91
N GLN A 142 -45.21 -54.73 -18.92
CA GLN A 142 -45.47 -54.98 -17.51
C GLN A 142 -45.06 -53.78 -16.67
N ASP A 143 -45.72 -53.63 -15.51
CA ASP A 143 -45.40 -52.61 -14.52
C ASP A 143 -44.01 -52.82 -13.93
N ILE A 144 -43.29 -51.73 -13.66
CA ILE A 144 -41.97 -51.76 -13.03
C ILE A 144 -42.04 -51.00 -11.71
N SER A 145 -41.70 -51.67 -10.61
CA SER A 145 -41.60 -51.02 -9.30
C SER A 145 -40.21 -50.43 -9.08
N ILE A 146 -40.16 -49.16 -8.70
CA ILE A 146 -38.93 -48.43 -8.36
C ILE A 146 -38.98 -48.02 -6.89
N THR A 147 -37.97 -48.41 -6.13
CA THR A 147 -37.86 -48.10 -4.69
C THR A 147 -36.76 -47.05 -4.48
N PRO A 148 -37.09 -45.84 -4.00
CA PRO A 148 -36.09 -44.85 -3.64
C PRO A 148 -35.41 -45.23 -2.31
N LEU A 149 -34.12 -44.92 -2.21
CA LEU A 149 -33.23 -45.25 -1.10
C LEU A 149 -32.36 -44.04 -0.77
N SER A 150 -32.02 -43.87 0.50
CA SER A 150 -31.10 -42.82 0.97
C SER A 150 -30.16 -43.39 2.01
N THR A 151 -28.90 -42.94 2.00
CA THR A 151 -27.98 -43.17 3.11
C THR A 151 -28.14 -42.15 4.24
N VAL A 152 -28.94 -41.08 4.05
CA VAL A 152 -29.32 -40.12 5.09
C VAL A 152 -30.71 -40.49 5.63
N ALA A 153 -30.89 -40.46 6.95
CA ALA A 153 -32.18 -40.72 7.58
C ALA A 153 -33.25 -39.71 7.08
N GLY A 154 -34.42 -40.22 6.71
CA GLY A 154 -35.52 -39.43 6.19
C GLY A 154 -36.70 -40.28 5.75
N THR A 155 -37.76 -39.64 5.29
CA THR A 155 -38.99 -40.30 4.81
C THR A 155 -39.21 -40.03 3.34
N PHE A 156 -39.65 -41.07 2.61
CA PHE A 156 -40.04 -40.98 1.20
C PHE A 156 -41.57 -40.94 1.06
N SER A 157 -42.08 -40.13 0.14
CA SER A 157 -43.49 -40.14 -0.24
C SER A 157 -43.64 -40.01 -1.76
N PRO A 158 -44.11 -41.07 -2.46
CA PRO A 158 -44.38 -42.43 -1.97
C PRO A 158 -43.07 -43.24 -1.70
N THR A 159 -43.16 -44.34 -0.94
CA THR A 159 -42.02 -45.25 -0.63
C THR A 159 -41.71 -46.24 -1.74
N THR A 160 -42.60 -46.37 -2.72
CA THR A 160 -42.42 -47.17 -3.93
C THR A 160 -43.18 -46.47 -5.05
N LEU A 161 -42.56 -46.38 -6.22
CA LEU A 161 -43.16 -45.83 -7.42
C LEU A 161 -43.36 -46.94 -8.45
N THR A 162 -44.27 -46.73 -9.39
CA THR A 162 -44.53 -47.69 -10.47
C THR A 162 -44.44 -46.97 -11.81
N PHE A 163 -43.64 -47.49 -12.74
CA PHE A 163 -43.83 -47.23 -14.17
C PHE A 163 -44.94 -48.15 -14.67
N PRO A 164 -46.11 -47.62 -15.07
CA PRO A 164 -47.19 -48.47 -15.57
C PRO A 164 -46.81 -49.12 -16.90
N ALA A 165 -47.32 -50.33 -17.14
CA ALA A 165 -47.26 -50.99 -18.43
C ALA A 165 -47.78 -50.05 -19.54
N GLY A 166 -47.03 -49.96 -20.63
CA GLY A 166 -47.34 -49.08 -21.75
C GLY A 166 -46.87 -47.62 -21.60
N SER A 167 -46.34 -47.22 -20.44
CA SER A 167 -45.92 -45.83 -20.19
C SER A 167 -44.44 -45.57 -20.50
N THR A 168 -44.16 -44.36 -21.01
CA THR A 168 -42.82 -43.74 -21.09
C THR A 168 -42.76 -42.41 -20.32
N SER A 169 -43.78 -42.12 -19.50
CA SER A 169 -43.86 -40.87 -18.74
C SER A 169 -42.98 -40.90 -17.49
N ALA A 170 -42.46 -39.72 -17.11
CA ALA A 170 -41.76 -39.56 -15.85
C ALA A 170 -42.69 -39.73 -14.64
N ILE A 171 -42.13 -40.19 -13.53
CA ILE A 171 -42.80 -40.32 -12.23
C ILE A 171 -42.00 -39.55 -11.17
N THR A 172 -42.63 -39.14 -10.08
CA THR A 172 -41.98 -38.31 -9.04
C THR A 172 -42.21 -38.84 -7.62
N PHE A 173 -41.25 -38.58 -6.73
CA PHE A 173 -41.38 -38.80 -5.29
C PHE A 173 -40.77 -37.63 -4.52
N THR A 174 -41.06 -37.55 -3.23
CA THR A 174 -40.44 -36.59 -2.31
C THR A 174 -39.57 -37.31 -1.29
N PHE A 175 -38.44 -36.70 -0.93
CA PHE A 175 -37.59 -37.11 0.19
C PHE A 175 -37.52 -35.97 1.21
N THR A 176 -37.82 -36.27 2.47
CA THR A 176 -37.70 -35.34 3.60
C THR A 176 -36.65 -35.88 4.56
N PRO A 177 -35.42 -35.34 4.57
CA PRO A 177 -34.38 -35.78 5.49
C PRO A 177 -34.71 -35.34 6.92
N THR A 178 -34.45 -36.20 7.90
CA THR A 178 -34.68 -35.90 9.33
C THR A 178 -33.40 -35.54 10.10
N ALA A 179 -32.23 -35.70 9.47
CA ALA A 179 -30.93 -35.37 10.05
C ALA A 179 -30.01 -34.72 9.02
N SER A 180 -29.08 -33.88 9.49
CA SER A 180 -28.03 -33.29 8.66
C SER A 180 -26.93 -34.30 8.35
N GLY A 181 -26.27 -34.15 7.21
CA GLY A 181 -25.16 -35.01 6.79
C GLY A 181 -24.95 -35.02 5.29
N ILE A 182 -24.01 -35.82 4.84
CA ILE A 182 -23.75 -36.08 3.41
C ILE A 182 -24.17 -37.51 3.13
N GLY A 183 -24.82 -37.72 1.98
CA GLY A 183 -25.17 -39.07 1.56
C GLY A 183 -25.53 -39.16 0.10
N THR A 184 -26.21 -40.24 -0.26
CA THR A 184 -26.55 -40.56 -1.63
C THR A 184 -28.01 -40.96 -1.68
N LEU A 185 -28.77 -40.34 -2.60
CA LEU A 185 -30.07 -40.80 -3.01
C LEU A 185 -29.93 -41.73 -4.20
N SER A 186 -30.50 -42.93 -4.10
CA SER A 186 -30.52 -43.90 -5.18
C SER A 186 -31.92 -44.46 -5.36
N THR A 187 -32.08 -45.22 -6.43
CA THR A 187 -33.33 -45.91 -6.76
C THR A 187 -32.97 -47.33 -7.13
N SER A 188 -33.82 -48.28 -6.77
CA SER A 188 -33.68 -49.67 -7.20
C SER A 188 -34.91 -50.17 -7.92
N SER A 189 -34.71 -50.77 -9.09
CA SER A 189 -35.72 -51.46 -9.88
C SER A 189 -35.77 -52.97 -9.59
N GLY A 190 -35.07 -53.44 -8.55
CA GLY A 190 -35.03 -54.87 -8.21
C GLY A 190 -34.38 -55.76 -9.28
N GLY A 191 -33.53 -55.19 -10.14
CA GLY A 191 -32.84 -55.90 -11.23
C GLY A 191 -33.64 -56.00 -12.54
N THR A 192 -34.81 -55.35 -12.63
CA THR A 192 -35.64 -55.34 -13.84
C THR A 192 -35.17 -54.34 -14.90
N LEU A 193 -34.47 -53.28 -14.47
CA LEU A 193 -33.79 -52.27 -15.29
C LEU A 193 -32.37 -52.04 -14.76
N THR A 194 -31.53 -51.38 -15.55
CA THR A 194 -30.27 -50.83 -15.06
C THR A 194 -30.56 -49.57 -14.25
N ASP A 195 -30.25 -49.62 -12.95
CA ASP A 195 -30.40 -48.50 -12.03
C ASP A 195 -29.38 -47.39 -12.33
N PRO A 196 -29.76 -46.09 -12.30
CA PRO A 196 -28.83 -44.99 -12.49
C PRO A 196 -27.86 -44.87 -11.31
N GLY A 197 -26.74 -44.16 -11.54
CA GLY A 197 -25.85 -43.77 -10.44
C GLY A 197 -26.58 -42.93 -9.39
N GLY A 198 -26.21 -43.10 -8.12
CA GLY A 198 -26.81 -42.35 -7.03
C GLY A 198 -26.50 -40.85 -7.09
N LEU A 199 -27.47 -40.03 -6.71
CA LEU A 199 -27.34 -38.59 -6.59
C LEU A 199 -26.68 -38.24 -5.25
N PHE A 200 -25.51 -37.60 -5.29
CA PHE A 200 -24.88 -37.08 -4.08
C PHE A 200 -25.70 -35.92 -3.50
N ILE A 201 -26.03 -36.00 -2.21
CA ILE A 201 -26.81 -35.00 -1.51
C ILE A 201 -26.07 -34.50 -0.26
N THR A 202 -26.25 -33.21 0.02
CA THR A 202 -25.83 -32.56 1.28
C THR A 202 -27.06 -32.03 1.99
N VAL A 203 -27.24 -32.43 3.26
CA VAL A 203 -28.34 -32.00 4.11
C VAL A 203 -27.80 -31.09 5.21
N SER A 204 -28.18 -29.81 5.20
CA SER A 204 -27.93 -28.90 6.30
C SER A 204 -28.96 -29.10 7.43
N SER A 205 -28.56 -28.82 8.67
CA SER A 205 -29.49 -28.77 9.80
C SER A 205 -30.43 -27.58 9.64
N THR A 206 -31.66 -27.68 10.16
CA THR A 206 -32.54 -26.53 10.34
C THR A 206 -31.93 -25.62 11.41
N GLU A 207 -31.44 -24.44 11.02
CA GLU A 207 -30.87 -23.51 11.98
C GLU A 207 -31.97 -22.87 12.84
N THR A 208 -31.84 -23.01 14.16
CA THR A 208 -32.70 -22.32 15.13
C THR A 208 -32.30 -20.83 15.22
N PRO A 209 -33.21 -19.93 15.61
CA PRO A 209 -32.86 -18.53 15.79
C PRO A 209 -31.73 -18.37 16.81
N PHE A 210 -30.82 -17.41 16.58
CA PHE A 210 -29.75 -17.17 17.53
C PHE A 210 -30.31 -16.85 18.92
N THR A 211 -29.73 -17.48 19.95
CA THR A 211 -30.13 -17.32 21.35
C THR A 211 -29.13 -16.49 22.15
N GLN A 212 -28.02 -16.09 21.53
CA GLN A 212 -26.94 -15.30 22.13
C GLN A 212 -26.46 -14.24 21.15
N TYR A 213 -25.77 -13.23 21.66
CA TYR A 213 -25.09 -12.20 20.87
C TYR A 213 -23.79 -11.80 21.58
N SER A 214 -22.84 -11.25 20.83
CA SER A 214 -21.59 -10.76 21.39
C SER A 214 -21.58 -9.23 21.43
N LEU A 215 -20.80 -8.70 22.37
CA LEU A 215 -20.50 -7.28 22.51
C LEU A 215 -18.99 -7.11 22.43
N THR A 216 -18.53 -6.29 21.50
CA THR A 216 -17.11 -5.98 21.32
C THR A 216 -16.88 -4.47 21.30
N GLY A 217 -15.74 -4.03 21.82
CA GLY A 217 -15.32 -2.64 21.84
C GLY A 217 -14.13 -2.44 22.77
N SER A 218 -13.56 -1.22 22.76
CA SER A 218 -12.39 -0.92 23.57
C SER A 218 -12.70 -1.00 25.07
N ARG A 219 -11.70 -1.45 25.83
CA ARG A 219 -11.72 -1.46 27.31
C ARG A 219 -10.98 -0.27 27.91
N ALA A 220 -10.16 0.42 27.13
CA ALA A 220 -9.49 1.66 27.50
C ALA A 220 -10.20 2.82 26.80
N LEU A 221 -10.66 3.79 27.58
CA LEU A 221 -11.46 4.92 27.15
C LEU A 221 -10.79 6.25 27.54
N THR A 222 -11.18 7.30 26.84
CA THR A 222 -10.78 8.68 27.14
C THR A 222 -12.02 9.48 27.53
N VAL A 223 -11.95 10.21 28.64
CA VAL A 223 -13.04 11.11 29.07
C VAL A 223 -13.38 12.11 27.97
N GLY A 224 -14.67 12.23 27.63
CA GLY A 224 -15.19 13.13 26.60
C GLY A 224 -15.13 12.58 25.17
N THR A 225 -14.51 11.42 24.94
CA THR A 225 -14.42 10.81 23.61
C THR A 225 -15.40 9.65 23.46
N ALA A 226 -16.22 9.69 22.40
CA ALA A 226 -17.15 8.61 22.06
C ALA A 226 -16.39 7.38 21.56
N THR A 227 -16.59 6.23 22.22
CA THR A 227 -16.02 4.94 21.80
C THR A 227 -17.11 4.05 21.22
N THR A 228 -16.87 3.50 20.03
CA THR A 228 -17.82 2.62 19.34
C THR A 228 -17.76 1.18 19.88
N TYR A 229 -18.94 0.61 20.11
CA TYR A 229 -19.17 -0.78 20.46
C TYR A 229 -20.05 -1.44 19.41
N THR A 230 -19.79 -2.72 19.16
CA THR A 230 -20.51 -3.52 18.16
C THR A 230 -21.25 -4.66 18.85
N ILE A 231 -22.54 -4.78 18.55
CA ILE A 231 -23.39 -5.91 18.88
C ILE A 231 -23.45 -6.81 17.65
N THR A 232 -23.05 -8.07 17.80
CA THR A 232 -23.11 -9.06 16.72
C THR A 232 -24.05 -10.20 17.14
N PRO A 233 -25.19 -10.41 16.45
CA PRO A 233 -26.01 -11.60 16.63
C PRO A 233 -25.19 -12.89 16.52
N GLY A 234 -25.49 -13.89 17.36
CA GLY A 234 -24.79 -15.16 17.38
C GLY A 234 -25.10 -16.03 16.16
N SER A 235 -24.56 -17.26 16.15
CA SER A 235 -24.88 -18.26 15.13
C SER A 235 -26.34 -18.70 15.21
N GLY A 236 -27.00 -18.83 14.06
CA GLY A 236 -28.39 -19.23 13.93
C GLY A 236 -29.16 -18.31 12.98
N THR A 237 -30.43 -18.63 12.76
CA THR A 237 -31.32 -17.81 11.92
C THR A 237 -31.73 -16.52 12.63
N ALA A 238 -32.26 -15.57 11.86
CA ALA A 238 -32.78 -14.34 12.44
C ALA A 238 -34.01 -14.60 13.33
N ASN A 239 -34.13 -13.81 14.40
CA ASN A 239 -35.32 -13.82 15.25
C ASN A 239 -36.52 -13.18 14.53
N THR A 240 -37.73 -13.68 14.79
CA THR A 240 -38.97 -13.24 14.12
C THR A 240 -39.59 -12.00 14.72
N LYS A 241 -39.14 -11.59 15.92
CA LYS A 241 -39.52 -10.33 16.58
C LYS A 241 -38.28 -9.47 16.76
N ALA A 242 -38.45 -8.15 16.72
CA ALA A 242 -37.37 -7.22 17.00
C ALA A 242 -36.94 -7.32 18.47
N ILE A 243 -35.63 -7.20 18.72
CA ILE A 243 -35.02 -7.34 20.04
C ILE A 243 -34.36 -6.01 20.40
N THR A 244 -34.77 -5.41 21.51
CA THR A 244 -34.16 -4.18 22.02
C THR A 244 -33.05 -4.54 22.99
N VAL A 245 -31.86 -3.98 22.78
CA VAL A 245 -30.68 -4.10 23.63
C VAL A 245 -30.42 -2.76 24.30
N VAL A 246 -30.26 -2.78 25.62
CA VAL A 246 -29.96 -1.59 26.44
C VAL A 246 -28.56 -1.76 27.04
N PRO A 247 -27.57 -0.96 26.62
CA PRO A 247 -26.26 -0.93 27.26
C PRO A 247 -26.30 -0.13 28.56
N LEU A 248 -25.53 -0.58 29.55
CA LEU A 248 -25.33 0.10 30.83
C LEU A 248 -23.86 0.06 31.21
N CYS A 249 -23.36 1.14 31.80
CA CYS A 249 -22.03 1.17 32.42
C CYS A 249 -22.14 1.81 33.80
N THR A 250 -21.41 1.29 34.78
CA THR A 250 -21.33 1.91 36.11
C THR A 250 -20.43 3.14 36.14
N LEU A 251 -19.61 3.35 35.10
CA LEU A 251 -18.85 4.58 34.91
C LEU A 251 -19.79 5.66 34.33
N THR A 252 -19.77 6.87 34.89
CA THR A 252 -20.63 7.97 34.44
C THR A 252 -20.29 8.38 33.01
N GLY A 253 -21.28 8.37 32.12
CA GLY A 253 -21.13 8.73 30.71
C GLY A 253 -22.46 8.69 29.96
N THR A 254 -22.41 8.91 28.65
CA THR A 254 -23.60 8.90 27.78
C THR A 254 -23.50 7.84 26.70
N PHE A 255 -24.62 7.18 26.41
CA PHE A 255 -24.75 6.24 25.30
C PHE A 255 -25.46 6.89 24.12
N PHE A 256 -25.01 6.62 22.90
CA PHE A 256 -25.69 7.06 21.69
C PHE A 256 -25.70 5.97 20.60
N PRO A 257 -26.89 5.48 20.18
CA PRO A 257 -28.19 5.69 20.82
C PRO A 257 -28.26 5.03 22.22
N GLN A 258 -29.22 5.45 23.06
CA GLN A 258 -29.43 4.85 24.40
C GLN A 258 -29.96 3.41 24.34
N THR A 259 -30.60 3.03 23.23
CA THR A 259 -31.12 1.69 22.98
C THR A 259 -30.85 1.30 21.55
N ILE A 260 -30.52 0.03 21.33
CA ILE A 260 -30.20 -0.54 20.02
C ILE A 260 -31.26 -1.59 19.69
N THR A 261 -31.84 -1.53 18.50
CA THR A 261 -32.85 -2.50 18.07
C THR A 261 -32.28 -3.43 17.01
N ILE A 262 -32.21 -4.73 17.31
CA ILE A 262 -32.03 -5.77 16.30
C ILE A 262 -33.37 -5.97 15.59
N PRO A 263 -33.51 -5.61 14.30
CA PRO A 263 -34.77 -5.76 13.58
C PRO A 263 -35.17 -7.23 13.44
N ALA A 264 -36.48 -7.49 13.39
CA ALA A 264 -36.99 -8.81 13.04
C ALA A 264 -36.45 -9.23 11.66
N GLY A 265 -35.99 -10.47 11.53
CA GLY A 265 -35.40 -10.98 10.29
C GLY A 265 -33.94 -10.56 10.04
N SER A 266 -33.28 -9.85 10.95
CA SER A 266 -31.88 -9.43 10.80
C SER A 266 -30.89 -10.30 11.59
N THR A 267 -29.74 -10.57 10.97
CA THR A 267 -28.50 -11.07 11.61
C THR A 267 -27.34 -10.08 11.48
N ALA A 268 -27.60 -8.85 11.01
CA ALA A 268 -26.56 -7.85 10.79
C ALA A 268 -26.00 -7.29 12.11
N PRO A 269 -24.69 -7.02 12.20
CA PRO A 269 -24.10 -6.30 13.32
C PRO A 269 -24.65 -4.88 13.44
N LEU A 270 -24.72 -4.37 14.67
CA LEU A 270 -25.19 -3.02 15.00
C LEU A 270 -24.17 -2.31 15.88
N THR A 271 -24.13 -0.99 15.81
CA THR A 271 -23.17 -0.19 16.59
C THR A 271 -23.86 0.86 17.44
N PHE A 272 -23.20 1.21 18.54
CA PHE A 272 -23.53 2.35 19.39
C PHE A 272 -22.25 2.89 20.00
N THR A 273 -22.31 4.08 20.61
CA THR A 273 -21.16 4.67 21.30
C THR A 273 -21.41 4.85 22.79
N PHE A 274 -20.33 4.85 23.56
CA PHE A 274 -20.29 5.29 24.94
C PHE A 274 -19.23 6.37 25.11
N THR A 275 -19.61 7.50 25.71
CA THR A 275 -18.73 8.63 26.01
C THR A 275 -18.62 8.79 27.53
N PRO A 276 -17.51 8.38 28.18
CA PRO A 276 -17.34 8.58 29.60
C PRO A 276 -17.19 10.07 29.92
N SER A 277 -17.82 10.53 30.99
CA SER A 277 -17.80 11.93 31.45
C SER A 277 -16.82 12.17 32.59
N VAL A 278 -16.31 11.10 33.22
CA VAL A 278 -15.35 11.14 34.33
C VAL A 278 -14.32 10.03 34.18
N ALA A 279 -13.14 10.21 34.77
CA ALA A 279 -12.12 9.17 34.84
C ALA A 279 -12.48 8.13 35.90
N GLY A 280 -12.03 6.90 35.69
CA GLY A 280 -12.24 5.79 36.61
C GLY A 280 -12.50 4.48 35.87
N THR A 281 -12.94 3.48 36.63
CA THR A 281 -13.33 2.18 36.09
C THR A 281 -14.84 2.00 36.17
N GLY A 282 -15.41 1.27 35.22
CA GLY A 282 -16.82 0.90 35.23
C GLY A 282 -17.04 -0.50 34.70
N ASN A 283 -18.06 -1.17 35.21
CA ASN A 283 -18.51 -2.44 34.68
C ASN A 283 -19.53 -2.19 33.56
N PHE A 284 -19.25 -2.70 32.38
CA PHE A 284 -20.08 -2.58 31.19
C PHE A 284 -20.95 -3.82 31.05
N THR A 285 -22.25 -3.62 30.91
CA THR A 285 -23.27 -4.67 30.81
C THR A 285 -24.29 -4.33 29.73
N VAL A 286 -25.04 -5.34 29.29
CA VAL A 286 -26.15 -5.19 28.37
C VAL A 286 -27.34 -6.02 28.84
N THR A 287 -28.54 -5.55 28.57
CA THR A 287 -29.78 -6.30 28.76
C THR A 287 -30.59 -6.32 27.48
N ASN A 288 -31.44 -7.32 27.29
CA ASN A 288 -32.26 -7.43 26.08
C ASN A 288 -33.71 -7.89 26.37
N THR A 289 -34.63 -7.53 25.49
CA THR A 289 -36.06 -7.89 25.59
C THR A 289 -36.42 -9.24 24.98
N GLY A 290 -35.48 -9.93 24.33
CA GLY A 290 -35.71 -11.15 23.56
C GLY A 290 -35.46 -12.46 24.30
N ALA A 291 -35.16 -12.38 25.61
CA ALA A 291 -34.69 -13.51 26.42
C ALA A 291 -33.41 -14.18 25.86
N LEU A 292 -32.59 -13.44 25.12
CA LEU A 292 -31.28 -13.90 24.69
C LEU A 292 -30.32 -13.93 25.88
N SER A 293 -29.32 -14.81 25.86
CA SER A 293 -28.21 -14.75 26.81
C SER A 293 -27.40 -13.47 26.57
N ASN A 294 -27.29 -12.62 27.59
CA ASN A 294 -26.44 -11.44 27.55
C ASN A 294 -24.96 -11.86 27.60
N PRO A 295 -24.07 -11.23 26.82
CA PRO A 295 -22.64 -11.45 26.95
C PRO A 295 -22.12 -11.07 28.36
N PRO A 296 -20.99 -11.67 28.80
CA PRO A 296 -20.41 -11.39 30.10
C PRO A 296 -20.09 -9.90 30.28
N ALA A 297 -20.30 -9.40 31.49
CA ALA A 297 -19.89 -8.05 31.86
C ALA A 297 -18.37 -7.89 31.72
N PHE A 298 -17.91 -6.70 31.36
CA PHE A 298 -16.49 -6.40 31.34
C PHE A 298 -16.16 -5.01 31.89
N THR A 299 -14.98 -4.90 32.49
CA THR A 299 -14.48 -3.63 32.99
C THR A 299 -13.95 -2.76 31.85
N VAL A 300 -14.39 -1.50 31.83
CA VAL A 300 -13.79 -0.41 31.07
C VAL A 300 -13.06 0.53 32.03
N THR A 301 -11.97 1.14 31.56
CA THR A 301 -11.20 2.13 32.29
C THR A 301 -11.15 3.40 31.45
N ALA A 302 -11.74 4.49 31.94
CA ALA A 302 -11.58 5.81 31.36
C ALA A 302 -10.50 6.59 32.09
N MET A 303 -9.57 7.17 31.33
CA MET A 303 -8.58 8.08 31.87
C MET A 303 -9.01 9.52 31.58
N ALA A 304 -8.85 10.40 32.57
CA ALA A 304 -9.00 11.83 32.36
C ALA A 304 -7.94 12.27 31.36
N PHE A 305 -8.28 13.27 30.55
CA PHE A 305 -7.29 14.07 29.86
C PHE A 305 -6.38 14.69 30.94
N SER A 306 -5.15 14.20 31.07
CA SER A 306 -4.08 15.06 31.56
C SER A 306 -3.90 16.13 30.51
N ALA A 307 -3.70 17.40 30.91
CA ALA A 307 -3.26 18.43 29.97
C ALA A 307 -2.10 17.87 29.14
N ALA A 308 -2.09 18.20 27.85
CA ALA A 308 -1.08 17.74 26.92
C ALA A 308 0.32 17.89 27.56
N TYR A 309 1.16 16.86 27.43
CA TYR A 309 2.44 16.83 28.12
C TYR A 309 3.41 17.72 27.34
N THR A 310 3.78 18.87 27.93
CA THR A 310 4.75 19.78 27.33
C THR A 310 6.16 19.34 27.69
N LEU A 311 6.92 18.92 26.68
CA LEU A 311 8.37 18.84 26.73
C LEU A 311 8.92 20.27 26.70
N THR A 312 9.51 20.72 27.81
CA THR A 312 10.23 22.00 27.84
C THR A 312 11.56 21.87 27.08
N VAL A 313 12.15 23.00 26.67
CA VAL A 313 13.45 23.04 26.00
C VAL A 313 14.60 22.45 26.83
N ASP A 314 14.47 22.41 28.16
CA ASP A 314 15.44 21.78 29.07
C ASP A 314 15.18 20.29 29.30
N SER A 315 14.11 19.74 28.71
CA SER A 315 13.82 18.31 28.79
C SER A 315 14.99 17.51 28.22
N SER A 316 15.30 16.38 28.84
CA SER A 316 16.32 15.44 28.35
C SER A 316 15.95 14.78 27.00
N ALA A 317 14.75 15.06 26.49
CA ALA A 317 14.30 14.74 25.14
C ALA A 317 14.74 15.74 24.07
N PHE A 318 15.15 16.95 24.45
CA PHE A 318 15.71 17.96 23.55
C PHE A 318 17.24 17.87 23.52
N LEU A 319 17.81 18.15 22.35
CA LEU A 319 19.24 18.40 22.17
C LEU A 319 19.41 19.53 21.17
N PHE A 320 20.14 20.57 21.53
CA PHE A 320 20.41 21.72 20.66
C PHE A 320 21.83 21.65 20.09
N SER A 321 22.09 22.39 19.02
CA SER A 321 23.45 22.58 18.52
C SER A 321 24.28 23.37 19.53
N PRO A 322 25.52 22.97 19.84
CA PRO A 322 26.32 23.67 20.85
C PRO A 322 26.67 25.10 20.40
N GLY A 323 26.77 26.04 21.34
CA GLY A 323 27.30 27.39 21.11
C GLY A 323 26.47 28.31 20.21
N ASN A 324 25.24 27.93 19.83
CA ASN A 324 24.39 28.70 18.93
C ASN A 324 23.20 29.40 19.58
N TRP A 325 22.81 28.99 20.79
CA TRP A 325 21.51 29.34 21.34
C TRP A 325 21.65 30.27 22.53
N THR A 326 20.83 31.32 22.52
CA THR A 326 20.52 32.08 23.73
C THR A 326 19.45 31.30 24.52
N GLY A 327 19.43 31.48 25.85
CA GLY A 327 18.51 30.74 26.73
C GLY A 327 19.05 29.39 27.21
N ASP A 328 20.31 29.05 26.97
CA ASP A 328 20.95 27.89 27.63
C ASP A 328 21.03 28.10 29.16
N GLU A 329 21.27 27.01 29.90
CA GLU A 329 21.62 27.08 31.32
C GLU A 329 22.89 27.94 31.48
N GLY A 330 22.80 29.02 32.26
CA GLY A 330 23.87 30.04 32.36
C GLY A 330 23.82 31.16 31.30
N ARG A 331 22.93 31.11 30.30
CA ARG A 331 22.81 32.10 29.20
C ARG A 331 21.41 32.71 29.05
N GLY A 332 20.74 32.98 30.16
CA GLY A 332 19.54 33.84 30.17
C GLY A 332 18.17 33.16 30.26
N GLY A 333 18.09 31.83 30.43
CA GLY A 333 16.91 31.19 31.07
C GLY A 333 16.25 30.01 30.35
N SER A 334 15.59 29.16 31.14
CA SER A 334 15.04 27.82 30.84
C SER A 334 13.75 27.74 30.00
N LEU A 335 13.16 28.88 29.62
CA LEU A 335 11.81 28.91 29.03
C LEU A 335 11.78 28.77 27.51
N TRP A 336 12.86 29.14 26.84
CA TRP A 336 12.97 29.14 25.39
C TRP A 336 14.44 29.09 24.97
N ARG A 337 14.66 28.70 23.71
CA ARG A 337 15.94 28.83 23.02
C ARG A 337 15.75 29.73 21.81
N SER A 338 16.67 30.67 21.57
CA SER A 338 16.59 31.56 20.42
C SER A 338 17.93 31.72 19.71
N THR A 339 17.91 31.76 18.38
CA THR A 339 19.10 31.96 17.56
C THR A 339 18.74 32.62 16.23
N TRP A 340 19.68 33.38 15.70
CA TRP A 340 19.61 33.94 14.36
C TRP A 340 20.55 33.21 13.37
N ASN A 341 21.42 32.31 13.84
CA ASN A 341 22.48 31.71 13.03
C ASN A 341 21.91 30.59 12.13
N PRO A 342 21.86 30.76 10.79
CA PRO A 342 21.54 29.67 9.87
C PRO A 342 22.50 28.49 10.08
N GLY A 343 21.94 27.29 10.12
CA GLY A 343 22.67 26.06 10.41
C GLY A 343 22.58 25.63 11.88
N ALA A 344 22.10 26.49 12.77
CA ALA A 344 21.70 26.06 14.11
C ALA A 344 20.60 25.00 14.03
N TRP A 345 20.67 23.99 14.88
CA TRP A 345 19.76 22.85 14.85
C TRP A 345 19.35 22.40 16.23
N PHE A 346 18.24 21.66 16.30
CA PHE A 346 17.83 20.94 17.49
C PHE A 346 17.17 19.61 17.13
N GLN A 347 17.19 18.68 18.08
CA GLN A 347 16.57 17.37 17.99
C GLN A 347 15.58 17.18 19.12
N VAL A 348 14.50 16.44 18.85
CA VAL A 348 13.52 16.02 19.85
C VAL A 348 13.21 14.55 19.69
N SER A 349 13.18 13.80 20.80
CA SER A 349 12.88 12.37 20.80
C SER A 349 11.78 12.03 21.81
N TRP A 350 10.78 11.26 21.38
CA TRP A 350 9.67 10.85 22.24
C TRP A 350 9.14 9.47 21.86
N LEU A 351 8.64 8.72 22.85
CA LEU A 351 7.88 7.49 22.61
C LEU A 351 6.42 7.89 22.34
N ALA A 352 5.94 7.60 21.14
CA ALA A 352 4.60 7.91 20.69
C ALA A 352 3.56 6.92 21.20
N SER A 353 2.38 7.40 21.55
CA SER A 353 1.22 6.56 21.86
C SER A 353 0.65 5.86 20.62
N ALA A 354 -0.44 5.11 20.81
CA ALA A 354 -1.16 4.45 19.70
C ALA A 354 -1.93 5.43 18.79
N SER A 355 -2.16 6.66 19.23
CA SER A 355 -2.83 7.71 18.45
C SER A 355 -2.13 9.05 18.67
N PRO A 356 -0.89 9.18 18.15
CA PRO A 356 0.00 10.21 18.60
C PRO A 356 -0.32 11.57 17.98
N THR A 357 -0.13 12.63 18.78
CA THR A 357 -0.12 14.01 18.29
C THR A 357 1.10 14.72 18.84
N ALA A 358 1.70 15.60 18.04
CA ALA A 358 2.82 16.41 18.46
C ALA A 358 2.78 17.79 17.80
N THR A 359 3.04 18.83 18.58
CA THR A 359 3.13 20.22 18.12
C THR A 359 4.38 20.86 18.71
N ILE A 360 5.28 21.33 17.87
CA ILE A 360 6.46 22.09 18.29
C ILE A 360 6.06 23.54 18.46
N HIS A 361 6.49 24.18 19.54
CA HIS A 361 6.21 25.58 19.80
C HIS A 361 7.35 26.45 19.29
N LEU A 362 7.07 27.19 18.22
CA LEU A 362 8.02 28.05 17.53
C LEU A 362 7.71 29.53 17.80
N GLY A 363 8.74 30.34 17.55
CA GLY A 363 8.83 31.76 17.84
C GLY A 363 7.83 32.65 17.10
N PRO A 364 7.91 33.98 17.36
CA PRO A 364 6.78 34.88 17.22
C PRO A 364 6.24 34.96 15.78
N GLU A 365 4.93 35.21 15.67
CA GLU A 365 4.12 35.23 14.41
C GLU A 365 4.74 35.97 13.22
N ASN A 366 5.68 36.87 13.48
CA ASN A 366 6.29 37.74 12.48
C ASN A 366 7.75 37.40 12.15
N THR A 367 8.31 36.30 12.65
CA THR A 367 9.69 35.93 12.28
C THR A 367 9.83 35.61 10.79
N GLY A 368 10.92 36.06 10.19
CA GLY A 368 11.34 35.68 8.84
C GLY A 368 12.06 34.33 8.77
N ALA A 369 12.29 33.66 9.90
CA ALA A 369 13.01 32.40 9.95
C ALA A 369 12.30 31.26 9.20
N TYR A 370 13.06 30.49 8.43
CA TYR A 370 12.63 29.26 7.78
C TYR A 370 13.39 28.08 8.35
N ILE A 371 12.68 26.97 8.56
CA ILE A 371 13.26 25.71 9.01
C ILE A 371 13.04 24.61 7.99
N THR A 372 13.91 23.61 8.05
CA THR A 372 13.71 22.30 7.44
C THR A 372 13.80 21.28 8.55
N TYR A 373 12.87 20.33 8.59
CA TYR A 373 12.88 19.28 9.59
C TYR A 373 12.84 17.90 8.98
N PHE A 374 13.39 16.94 9.72
CA PHE A 374 13.42 15.53 9.41
C PHE A 374 12.67 14.80 10.53
N LEU A 375 11.50 14.25 10.25
CA LEU A 375 10.78 13.38 11.18
C LEU A 375 11.02 11.93 10.77
N ASN A 376 11.71 11.17 11.62
CA ASN A 376 12.12 9.79 11.33
C ASN A 376 12.83 9.67 9.97
N SER A 377 13.72 10.62 9.70
CA SER A 377 14.46 10.77 8.44
C SER A 377 13.63 11.19 7.22
N VAL A 378 12.33 11.44 7.36
CA VAL A 378 11.50 12.02 6.30
C VAL A 378 11.60 13.53 6.35
N VAL A 379 12.11 14.13 5.28
CA VAL A 379 12.34 15.57 5.18
C VAL A 379 11.05 16.33 4.85
N THR A 380 10.88 17.49 5.49
CA THR A 380 9.94 18.54 5.10
C THR A 380 10.71 19.86 5.05
N ARG A 381 10.73 20.50 3.88
CA ARG A 381 11.58 21.67 3.60
C ARG A 381 10.81 22.98 3.66
N ASP A 382 11.55 24.06 3.90
CA ASP A 382 11.11 25.45 3.72
C ASP A 382 9.84 25.85 4.49
N ILE A 383 9.76 25.42 5.75
CA ILE A 383 8.65 25.75 6.63
C ILE A 383 8.93 27.09 7.32
N ALA A 384 8.02 28.05 7.16
CA ALA A 384 8.10 29.31 7.88
C ALA A 384 7.86 29.07 9.38
N ALA A 385 8.80 29.47 10.23
CA ALA A 385 8.78 29.22 11.68
C ALA A 385 7.93 30.25 12.46
N LYS A 386 6.81 30.69 11.87
CA LYS A 386 5.96 31.77 12.38
C LYS A 386 4.99 31.32 13.46
N THR A 387 4.69 30.04 13.56
CA THR A 387 3.68 29.57 14.51
C THR A 387 3.99 28.15 14.91
N ASP A 388 3.19 27.65 15.85
CA ASP A 388 3.22 26.28 16.31
C ASP A 388 3.08 25.31 15.12
N LEU A 389 3.99 24.33 15.08
CA LEU A 389 4.08 23.37 13.99
C LEU A 389 3.54 22.02 14.44
N THR A 390 2.32 21.68 14.01
CA THR A 390 1.76 20.34 14.21
C THR A 390 2.40 19.34 13.25
N LEU A 391 2.99 18.29 13.80
CA LEU A 391 3.69 17.26 13.05
C LEU A 391 2.72 16.22 12.49
N SER A 392 3.01 15.76 11.27
CA SER A 392 2.36 14.62 10.62
C SER A 392 3.40 13.53 10.31
N GLY A 393 2.97 12.26 10.22
CA GLY A 393 3.89 11.14 9.97
C GLY A 393 4.54 10.55 11.23
N ILE A 394 3.96 10.80 12.41
CA ILE A 394 4.40 10.20 13.68
C ILE A 394 4.08 8.70 13.67
N LEU A 395 5.07 7.86 13.97
CA LEU A 395 4.95 6.40 14.02
C LEU A 395 4.35 5.98 15.37
N PRO A 396 3.13 5.41 15.42
CA PRO A 396 2.48 5.04 16.68
C PRO A 396 3.22 3.92 17.41
N GLY A 397 3.30 4.01 18.75
CA GLY A 397 3.94 3.00 19.60
C GLY A 397 5.46 2.89 19.47
N GLN A 398 6.11 3.83 18.78
CA GLN A 398 7.56 3.83 18.54
C GLN A 398 8.23 5.10 19.06
N VAL A 399 9.55 5.03 19.25
CA VAL A 399 10.35 6.23 19.48
C VAL A 399 10.48 6.99 18.17
N ASN A 400 9.99 8.22 18.16
CA ASN A 400 10.08 9.14 17.05
C ASN A 400 11.22 10.12 17.29
N LYS A 401 11.93 10.47 16.22
CA LYS A 401 13.02 11.45 16.25
C LYS A 401 12.74 12.56 15.26
N LEU A 402 12.74 13.78 15.76
CA LEU A 402 12.68 15.00 14.99
C LEU A 402 14.07 15.64 15.00
N GLU A 403 14.57 16.05 13.85
CA GLU A 403 15.74 16.92 13.70
C GLU A 403 15.31 18.16 12.92
N VAL A 404 15.63 19.36 13.41
CA VAL A 404 15.21 20.64 12.84
C VAL A 404 16.42 21.53 12.64
N PHE A 405 16.55 22.13 11.47
CA PHE A 405 17.59 23.12 11.14
C PHE A 405 16.94 24.47 10.83
N LEU A 406 17.51 25.56 11.36
CA LEU A 406 17.29 26.91 10.83
C LEU A 406 18.00 27.01 9.49
N THR A 407 17.25 27.05 8.38
CA THR A 407 17.84 26.97 7.03
C THR A 407 18.19 28.32 6.44
N ARG A 408 17.39 29.33 6.75
CA ARG A 408 17.62 30.72 6.38
C ARG A 408 16.79 31.66 7.23
N THR A 409 17.20 32.91 7.25
CA THR A 409 16.47 34.03 7.83
C THR A 409 16.80 35.30 7.02
N PRO A 410 15.97 36.35 6.96
CA PRO A 410 16.34 37.58 6.25
C PRO A 410 17.60 38.24 6.83
N ASP A 411 18.43 38.85 5.97
CA ASP A 411 19.68 39.56 6.34
C ASP A 411 19.41 40.95 6.96
N THR A 412 18.51 41.00 7.94
CA THR A 412 18.11 42.21 8.66
C THR A 412 17.56 41.83 10.02
N ASP A 413 17.74 42.67 11.03
CA ASP A 413 17.09 42.53 12.35
C ASP A 413 17.27 41.12 12.94
N ARG A 414 18.52 40.63 12.90
CA ARG A 414 18.94 39.34 13.46
C ARG A 414 19.58 39.50 14.83
N TRP A 415 20.30 40.59 15.04
CA TRP A 415 21.04 40.86 16.27
C TRP A 415 20.14 41.44 17.37
N ASN A 416 20.55 41.27 18.63
CA ASN A 416 19.88 41.82 19.81
C ASN A 416 18.42 41.32 19.95
N LYS A 417 18.21 40.01 19.79
CA LYS A 417 16.89 39.38 19.76
C LYS A 417 15.96 39.99 18.70
N GLY A 418 16.51 40.32 17.53
CA GLY A 418 15.76 40.89 16.43
C GLY A 418 14.64 39.95 15.94
N SER A 419 13.68 40.51 15.20
CA SER A 419 12.45 39.80 14.81
C SER A 419 12.69 38.59 13.93
N ASN A 420 13.85 38.51 13.27
CA ASN A 420 14.22 37.42 12.36
C ASN A 420 14.97 36.26 13.06
N CYS A 421 15.00 36.23 14.39
CA CYS A 421 15.43 35.05 15.15
C CYS A 421 14.42 33.89 15.05
N LEU A 422 14.94 32.67 15.05
CA LEU A 422 14.16 31.47 15.40
C LEU A 422 14.09 31.36 16.92
N THR A 423 12.90 31.24 17.48
CA THR A 423 12.71 30.89 18.90
C THR A 423 11.99 29.54 19.01
N VAL A 424 12.33 28.75 20.02
CA VAL A 424 11.69 27.47 20.35
C VAL A 424 11.36 27.49 21.84
N SER A 425 10.12 27.21 22.23
CA SER A 425 9.70 27.20 23.65
C SER A 425 9.35 25.82 24.18
N GLY A 426 9.27 24.81 23.30
CA GLY A 426 9.09 23.42 23.70
C GLY A 426 8.30 22.64 22.66
N MET A 427 7.71 21.53 23.10
CA MET A 427 6.88 20.68 22.25
C MET A 427 5.76 20.06 23.09
N THR A 428 4.54 20.15 22.63
CA THR A 428 3.40 19.47 23.23
C THR A 428 3.16 18.14 22.53
N ILE A 429 3.15 17.04 23.30
CA ILE A 429 2.79 15.70 22.84
C ILE A 429 1.49 15.24 23.49
N ASP A 430 0.81 14.26 22.88
CA ASP A 430 -0.39 13.69 23.47
C ASP A 430 -0.10 13.06 24.85
N PRO A 431 -1.09 13.02 25.76
CA PRO A 431 -0.86 12.61 27.15
C PRO A 431 -0.39 11.15 27.34
N ALA A 432 -0.58 10.29 26.33
CA ALA A 432 -0.17 8.89 26.37
C ALA A 432 1.23 8.67 25.78
N SER A 433 1.83 9.70 25.19
CA SER A 433 3.23 9.71 24.77
C SER A 433 4.15 10.12 25.92
N SER A 434 5.45 9.84 25.81
CA SER A 434 6.44 10.20 26.84
C SER A 434 7.76 10.68 26.25
N ALA A 435 8.50 11.50 27.01
CA ALA A 435 9.86 11.90 26.66
C ALA A 435 10.76 10.67 26.41
N ALA A 436 11.63 10.73 25.41
CA ALA A 436 12.69 9.74 25.19
C ALA A 436 14.04 10.45 25.19
N HIS A 437 14.94 9.99 26.05
CA HIS A 437 16.22 10.66 26.29
C HIS A 437 17.11 10.69 25.03
N ILE A 438 17.72 11.85 24.75
CA ILE A 438 18.79 12.03 23.77
C ILE A 438 20.13 12.19 24.49
N VAL A 439 21.11 11.37 24.12
CA VAL A 439 22.47 11.46 24.66
C VAL A 439 23.24 12.58 23.94
N SER A 440 23.74 13.56 24.68
CA SER A 440 24.70 14.54 24.17
C SER A 440 26.06 13.86 23.94
N VAL A 441 26.66 14.04 22.76
CA VAL A 441 28.03 13.58 22.46
C VAL A 441 28.96 14.79 22.54
N LYS A 442 30.05 14.68 23.31
CA LYS A 442 30.97 15.77 23.66
C LYS A 442 32.38 15.52 23.11
N PRO A 443 32.53 15.42 21.79
CA PRO A 443 33.27 16.53 21.25
C PRO A 443 32.41 17.38 20.33
N TRP A 444 32.68 18.68 20.30
CA TRP A 444 32.01 19.62 19.41
C TRP A 444 33.00 20.57 18.75
N GLY A 445 32.59 21.23 17.68
CA GLY A 445 33.40 22.25 17.02
C GLY A 445 32.58 23.44 16.55
N LYS A 446 33.28 24.52 16.20
CA LYS A 446 32.68 25.79 15.78
C LYS A 446 33.18 26.17 14.39
N LEU A 447 32.26 26.34 13.45
CA LEU A 447 32.55 26.94 12.15
C LEU A 447 32.11 28.40 12.16
N VAL A 448 33.04 29.30 11.89
CA VAL A 448 32.82 30.73 11.73
C VAL A 448 32.89 31.06 10.26
N GLY A 449 31.97 31.88 9.76
CA GLY A 449 32.11 32.39 8.41
C GLY A 449 31.13 33.47 7.98
N ASP A 450 31.00 33.61 6.66
CA ASP A 450 30.27 34.66 5.97
C ASP A 450 29.12 34.07 5.12
N ASP A 451 28.76 34.76 4.04
CA ASP A 451 27.75 34.40 3.05
C ASP A 451 27.92 32.99 2.49
N THR A 452 29.17 32.57 2.29
CA THR A 452 29.50 31.25 1.74
C THR A 452 29.08 30.16 2.72
N THR A 453 29.26 30.44 4.02
CA THR A 453 28.95 29.53 5.13
C THR A 453 27.46 29.50 5.44
N GLU A 454 26.74 30.61 5.27
CA GLU A 454 25.26 30.65 5.37
C GLU A 454 24.55 29.97 4.17
N GLY A 455 25.29 29.71 3.08
CA GLY A 455 24.72 29.11 1.88
C GLY A 455 23.94 30.10 1.02
N THR A 456 24.44 31.33 0.93
CA THR A 456 23.85 32.38 0.09
C THR A 456 23.79 31.91 -1.36
N SER A 457 22.61 31.99 -1.98
CA SER A 457 22.35 31.51 -3.35
C SER A 457 22.62 30.02 -3.62
N ALA A 458 22.90 29.20 -2.59
CA ALA A 458 23.32 27.82 -2.78
C ALA A 458 22.24 26.94 -3.42
N ASP A 459 20.96 27.14 -3.10
CA ASP A 459 19.85 26.28 -3.53
C ASP A 459 19.11 26.88 -4.72
N ALA A 460 19.64 26.61 -5.92
CA ALA A 460 19.13 27.14 -7.18
C ALA A 460 18.96 28.67 -7.18
N GLY A 461 19.90 29.38 -6.56
CA GLY A 461 19.89 30.84 -6.43
C GLY A 461 19.14 31.36 -5.20
N ASN A 462 18.61 30.48 -4.34
CA ASN A 462 18.06 30.85 -3.03
C ASN A 462 19.04 30.54 -1.90
N ASP A 463 18.93 31.28 -0.80
CA ASP A 463 19.75 31.03 0.38
C ASP A 463 19.27 29.76 1.08
N ASN A 464 20.19 28.86 1.38
CA ASN A 464 19.91 27.64 2.13
C ASN A 464 21.19 27.03 2.70
N VAL A 465 21.34 27.08 4.02
CA VAL A 465 22.51 26.49 4.69
C VAL A 465 22.63 24.98 4.45
N LEU A 466 21.52 24.26 4.19
CA LEU A 466 21.56 22.82 3.94
C LEU A 466 22.13 22.44 2.56
N SER A 467 22.30 23.42 1.67
CA SER A 467 23.01 23.27 0.39
C SER A 467 24.41 23.91 0.44
N SER A 468 24.86 24.36 1.62
CA SER A 468 26.18 24.98 1.81
C SER A 468 27.26 23.96 2.18
N TYR A 469 28.52 24.34 1.98
CA TYR A 469 29.66 23.54 2.44
C TYR A 469 29.67 23.35 3.96
N ALA A 470 29.07 24.28 4.72
CA ALA A 470 28.97 24.20 6.17
C ALA A 470 28.12 22.99 6.60
N TYR A 471 27.02 22.72 5.91
CA TYR A 471 26.18 21.56 6.19
C TYR A 471 26.84 20.24 5.73
N PHE A 472 27.53 20.23 4.59
CA PHE A 472 28.28 19.04 4.17
C PHE A 472 29.42 18.71 5.14
N LEU A 473 30.17 19.73 5.59
CA LEU A 473 31.14 19.60 6.67
C LEU A 473 30.47 19.11 7.95
N LEU A 474 29.26 19.61 8.25
CA LEU A 474 28.47 19.18 9.40
C LEU A 474 28.25 17.67 9.39
N ARG A 475 27.72 17.14 8.29
CA ARG A 475 27.48 15.69 8.17
C ARG A 475 28.76 14.87 8.25
N GLY A 476 29.87 15.34 7.67
CA GLY A 476 31.17 14.66 7.74
C GLY A 476 31.74 14.59 9.16
N MET A 477 31.66 15.70 9.90
CA MET A 477 32.14 15.78 11.28
C MET A 477 31.22 15.05 12.27
N GLU A 478 29.90 15.06 12.05
CA GLU A 478 28.96 14.23 12.82
C GLU A 478 29.27 12.74 12.67
N ALA A 479 29.59 12.29 11.46
CA ALA A 479 30.04 10.91 11.22
C ALA A 479 31.37 10.59 11.93
N ALA A 480 32.22 11.60 12.13
CA ALA A 480 33.45 11.49 12.93
C ALA A 480 33.21 11.62 14.45
N GLY A 481 31.97 11.84 14.89
CA GLY A 481 31.58 11.89 16.31
C GLY A 481 31.54 13.30 16.92
N TYR A 482 31.64 14.35 16.11
CA TYR A 482 31.61 15.75 16.58
C TYR A 482 30.24 16.39 16.38
N ARG A 483 29.77 17.16 17.37
CA ARG A 483 28.65 18.11 17.19
C ARG A 483 29.15 19.45 16.68
N ILE A 484 28.31 20.21 15.98
CA ILE A 484 28.75 21.44 15.31
C ILE A 484 27.90 22.64 15.67
N SER A 485 28.60 23.75 15.88
CA SER A 485 28.11 25.10 15.92
C SER A 485 28.44 25.81 14.60
N ILE A 486 27.47 26.47 13.97
CA ILE A 486 27.71 27.36 12.83
C ILE A 486 27.45 28.79 13.30
N SER A 487 28.47 29.65 13.26
CA SER A 487 28.36 31.08 13.55
C SER A 487 28.77 31.87 12.32
N ALA A 488 27.82 32.01 11.40
CA ALA A 488 28.01 32.72 10.15
C ALA A 488 27.04 33.88 10.04
N CYS A 489 27.36 34.85 9.20
CA CYS A 489 26.52 35.99 8.92
C CYS A 489 26.89 36.57 7.55
N VAL A 490 25.92 36.63 6.64
CA VAL A 490 26.00 37.34 5.36
C VAL A 490 26.58 38.74 5.57
N GLY A 491 27.46 39.16 4.68
CA GLY A 491 28.11 40.48 4.75
C GLY A 491 29.22 40.61 5.81
N SER A 492 29.34 39.67 6.76
CA SER A 492 30.28 39.78 7.87
C SER A 492 31.72 39.49 7.45
N GLY A 493 32.64 40.31 7.96
CA GLY A 493 34.09 40.07 7.94
C GLY A 493 34.68 40.10 9.36
N TYR A 494 36.00 40.11 9.44
CA TYR A 494 36.70 40.43 10.69
C TYR A 494 36.40 41.86 11.15
N LEU A 495 36.44 42.82 10.23
CA LEU A 495 36.21 44.24 10.48
C LEU A 495 34.84 44.73 9.97
N THR A 496 34.28 44.06 8.96
CA THR A 496 33.00 44.42 8.37
C THR A 496 31.83 43.84 9.17
N PRO A 497 30.89 44.68 9.67
CA PRO A 497 29.62 44.22 10.23
C PRO A 497 28.81 43.41 9.22
N GLY A 498 28.00 42.47 9.72
CA GLY A 498 27.14 41.64 8.89
C GLY A 498 25.72 42.18 8.76
N ASP A 499 24.92 41.48 7.94
CA ASP A 499 23.56 41.84 7.52
C ASP A 499 23.48 43.13 6.69
N SER A 500 22.38 43.26 5.94
CA SER A 500 22.16 44.44 5.08
C SER A 500 21.95 45.74 5.87
N THR A 501 21.57 45.63 7.14
CA THR A 501 21.41 46.74 8.09
C THR A 501 22.65 47.02 8.94
N ASN A 502 23.72 46.22 8.82
CA ASN A 502 24.91 46.30 9.67
C ASN A 502 24.61 46.19 11.19
N ASP A 503 23.54 45.49 11.57
CA ASP A 503 23.14 45.31 12.97
C ASP A 503 23.94 44.20 13.66
N VAL A 504 24.39 43.18 12.92
CA VAL A 504 25.29 42.16 13.44
C VAL A 504 26.73 42.72 13.47
N PRO A 505 27.40 42.78 14.63
CA PRO A 505 28.76 43.31 14.72
C PRO A 505 29.77 42.52 13.88
N ALA A 506 30.88 43.16 13.55
CA ALA A 506 32.01 42.48 12.91
C ALA A 506 32.52 41.34 13.80
N PHE A 507 33.19 40.35 13.22
CA PHE A 507 33.62 39.19 14.01
C PHE A 507 34.66 39.58 15.07
N TYR A 508 35.71 40.32 14.68
CA TYR A 508 36.79 40.75 15.57
C TYR A 508 37.38 42.10 15.11
N SER A 509 36.86 43.20 15.64
CA SER A 509 37.22 44.56 15.20
C SER A 509 38.51 45.05 15.84
N VAL A 510 39.49 45.42 15.00
CA VAL A 510 40.76 46.06 15.38
C VAL A 510 40.90 47.37 14.63
N THR A 511 41.51 48.38 15.26
CA THR A 511 41.81 49.67 14.62
C THR A 511 43.20 50.19 15.00
N GLY A 512 43.84 50.90 14.07
CA GLY A 512 45.11 51.61 14.35
C GLY A 512 46.34 50.70 14.41
N SER A 513 46.29 49.54 13.74
CA SER A 513 47.46 48.70 13.53
C SER A 513 48.42 49.31 12.51
N SER A 514 49.65 48.79 12.47
CA SER A 514 50.65 49.16 11.45
C SER A 514 51.32 47.91 10.90
N ASN A 515 51.35 47.77 9.57
CA ASN A 515 51.88 46.59 8.86
C ASN A 515 51.32 45.25 9.36
N GLY A 516 50.05 45.25 9.79
CA GLY A 516 49.36 44.07 10.31
C GLY A 516 49.80 43.63 11.70
N LEU A 517 50.43 44.52 12.46
CA LEU A 517 50.86 44.31 13.84
C LEU A 517 50.27 45.36 14.78
N GLY A 518 50.04 44.99 16.03
CA GLY A 518 49.45 45.85 17.05
C GLY A 518 47.98 46.18 16.75
N GLY A 519 47.58 47.43 17.00
CA GLY A 519 46.19 47.88 16.90
C GLY A 519 45.38 47.61 18.18
N ALA A 520 44.31 48.38 18.37
CA ALA A 520 43.42 48.28 19.51
C ALA A 520 42.18 47.45 19.16
N TYR A 521 41.93 46.39 19.93
CA TYR A 521 40.69 45.61 19.89
C TYR A 521 39.50 46.45 20.38
N ASN A 522 38.35 46.30 19.72
CA ASN A 522 37.11 46.96 20.11
C ASN A 522 36.01 45.93 20.39
N ASP A 523 35.78 45.65 21.68
CA ASP A 523 34.77 44.70 22.16
C ASP A 523 33.35 45.06 21.71
N THR A 524 32.96 46.35 21.81
CA THR A 524 31.61 46.82 21.43
C THR A 524 31.28 46.66 19.95
N LYS A 525 32.29 46.43 19.10
CA LYS A 525 32.15 46.21 17.65
C LYS A 525 32.45 44.77 17.24
N SER A 526 32.65 43.87 18.20
CA SER A 526 33.10 42.50 17.97
C SER A 526 32.10 41.49 18.51
N ARG A 527 31.90 40.37 17.80
CA ARG A 527 30.99 39.29 18.22
C ARG A 527 31.65 37.93 18.46
N TRP A 528 32.97 37.79 18.32
CA TRP A 528 33.64 36.48 18.35
C TRP A 528 33.30 35.61 19.59
N ASN A 529 33.11 36.27 20.73
CA ASN A 529 32.78 35.71 22.04
C ASN A 529 31.31 35.90 22.44
N LEU A 530 30.43 36.22 21.49
CA LEU A 530 29.01 36.46 21.72
C LEU A 530 28.16 35.48 20.90
N ILE A 531 27.03 35.07 21.47
CA ILE A 531 25.96 34.37 20.74
C ILE A 531 24.96 35.40 20.19
N ASP A 532 24.67 36.41 21.01
CA ASP A 532 23.83 37.55 20.70
C ASP A 532 24.26 38.75 21.57
N SER A 533 23.66 39.92 21.34
CA SER A 533 23.88 41.14 22.11
C SER A 533 23.78 40.90 23.62
N GLY A 534 24.89 41.13 24.33
CA GLY A 534 24.95 40.96 25.78
C GLY A 534 24.93 39.51 26.27
N ILE A 535 24.96 38.51 25.37
CA ILE A 535 24.97 37.09 25.71
C ILE A 535 26.31 36.48 25.30
N SER A 536 27.15 36.20 26.30
CA SER A 536 28.48 35.63 26.05
C SER A 536 28.43 34.16 25.63
N ALA A 537 29.29 33.81 24.68
CA ALA A 537 29.64 32.44 24.34
C ALA A 537 30.68 31.84 25.30
N LEU A 538 31.32 32.67 26.13
CA LEU A 538 32.31 32.24 27.12
C LEU A 538 31.63 31.77 28.41
N ASP A 539 32.24 30.80 29.08
CA ASP A 539 31.91 30.41 30.45
C ASP A 539 32.61 31.30 31.48
N SER A 540 32.44 30.98 32.77
CA SER A 540 33.04 31.72 33.87
C SER A 540 34.57 31.65 33.92
N ASP A 541 35.18 30.67 33.25
CA ASP A 541 36.64 30.52 33.15
C ASP A 541 37.20 31.24 31.92
N GLY A 542 36.34 31.90 31.14
CA GLY A 542 36.71 32.58 29.91
C GLY A 542 36.90 31.63 28.72
N LEU A 543 36.46 30.37 28.83
CA LEU A 543 36.52 29.40 27.74
C LEU A 543 35.25 29.45 26.89
N LEU A 544 35.36 29.21 25.60
CA LEU A 544 34.18 28.99 24.76
C LEU A 544 33.42 27.77 25.29
N SER A 545 32.09 27.87 25.36
CA SER A 545 31.27 26.83 25.97
C SER A 545 30.20 26.31 25.01
N SER A 546 29.88 25.02 25.13
CA SER A 546 28.80 24.37 24.38
C SER A 546 27.42 24.90 24.81
N TYR A 547 26.89 24.41 25.92
CA TYR A 547 25.54 24.70 26.43
C TYR A 547 25.56 25.65 27.64
N GLY A 548 26.56 26.53 27.74
CA GLY A 548 26.80 27.36 28.92
C GLY A 548 27.48 26.62 30.07
N GLU A 549 27.74 25.31 29.91
CA GLU A 549 28.52 24.50 30.85
C GLU A 549 29.98 24.95 30.93
N ILE A 550 30.52 25.00 32.15
CA ILE A 550 31.92 25.32 32.42
C ILE A 550 32.83 24.20 31.91
N GLY A 551 33.95 24.55 31.28
CA GLY A 551 34.99 23.59 30.91
C GLY A 551 34.59 22.70 29.73
N THR A 552 33.77 23.21 28.82
CA THR A 552 33.37 22.50 27.59
C THR A 552 33.86 23.18 26.30
N PRO A 553 35.16 23.48 26.16
CA PRO A 553 35.69 24.10 24.96
C PRO A 553 35.49 23.23 23.71
N PRO A 554 35.36 23.84 22.53
CA PRO A 554 35.30 23.10 21.28
C PRO A 554 36.61 22.36 21.04
N SER A 555 36.53 21.18 20.43
CA SER A 555 37.68 20.39 20.00
C SER A 555 38.32 20.93 18.71
N TRP A 556 37.58 21.72 17.94
CA TRP A 556 38.10 22.44 16.77
C TRP A 556 37.29 23.69 16.47
N ILE A 557 37.95 24.67 15.85
CA ILE A 557 37.36 25.93 15.41
C ILE A 557 37.88 26.23 14.00
N ALA A 558 36.98 26.51 13.07
CA ALA A 558 37.30 26.84 11.70
C ALA A 558 36.83 28.26 11.35
N PHE A 559 37.62 28.99 10.57
CA PHE A 559 37.36 30.36 10.17
C PHE A 559 37.38 30.49 8.65
N ASN A 560 36.23 30.78 8.03
CA ASN A 560 36.11 31.15 6.63
C ASN A 560 35.57 32.58 6.54
N LEU A 561 36.45 33.54 6.79
CA LEU A 561 36.19 34.98 6.79
C LEU A 561 37.27 35.66 5.93
N LEU A 562 37.15 36.99 5.75
CA LEU A 562 38.04 37.91 5.00
C LEU A 562 37.53 38.31 3.62
N SER A 563 36.63 37.52 3.00
CA SER A 563 36.08 37.85 1.67
C SER A 563 35.36 39.21 1.70
N ARG A 564 34.56 39.46 2.73
CA ARG A 564 33.80 40.69 2.92
C ARG A 564 34.65 41.88 3.33
N ASP A 565 35.70 41.68 4.13
CA ASP A 565 36.68 42.73 4.39
C ASP A 565 37.35 43.18 3.09
N ALA A 566 37.64 42.22 2.19
CA ALA A 566 38.24 42.50 0.90
C ALA A 566 37.31 43.26 -0.06
N LEU A 567 36.04 42.86 -0.14
CA LEU A 567 35.02 43.55 -0.95
C LEU A 567 34.66 44.94 -0.40
N ALA A 568 34.68 45.11 0.92
CA ALA A 568 34.42 46.39 1.57
C ALA A 568 35.64 47.34 1.54
N TYR A 569 36.77 46.93 0.94
CA TYR A 569 38.03 47.65 0.95
C TYR A 569 38.46 48.05 2.37
N ALA A 570 38.29 47.14 3.33
CA ALA A 570 38.69 47.36 4.70
C ALA A 570 40.20 47.63 4.81
N ASN A 571 40.61 48.30 5.89
CA ASN A 571 42.02 48.57 6.14
C ASN A 571 42.79 47.25 6.25
N GLN A 572 43.71 47.00 5.31
CA GLN A 572 44.47 45.76 5.21
C GLN A 572 45.35 45.50 6.43
N SER A 573 45.96 46.54 7.00
CA SER A 573 46.73 46.38 8.24
C SER A 573 45.82 45.91 9.37
N ASP A 574 44.67 46.57 9.56
CA ASP A 574 43.75 46.23 10.63
C ASP A 574 43.12 44.84 10.43
N ALA A 575 42.83 44.43 9.19
CA ALA A 575 42.28 43.11 8.90
C ALA A 575 43.31 42.00 9.18
N GLN A 576 44.58 42.22 8.85
CA GLN A 576 45.67 41.29 9.19
C GLN A 576 45.81 41.14 10.71
N ALA A 577 45.82 42.28 11.42
CA ALA A 577 45.93 42.31 12.87
C ALA A 577 44.71 41.64 13.54
N ALA A 578 43.50 41.91 13.06
CA ALA A 578 42.27 41.29 13.54
C ALA A 578 42.29 39.77 13.39
N MET A 579 42.76 39.25 12.25
CA MET A 579 42.87 37.81 12.02
C MET A 579 43.88 37.17 13.00
N THR A 580 45.08 37.75 13.16
CA THR A 580 46.07 37.24 14.12
C THR A 580 45.57 37.31 15.57
N GLN A 581 44.98 38.43 15.98
CA GLN A 581 44.44 38.61 17.33
C GLN A 581 43.25 37.70 17.61
N SER A 582 42.38 37.48 16.62
CA SER A 582 41.27 36.52 16.72
C SER A 582 41.77 35.11 16.98
N LEU A 583 42.82 34.66 16.28
CA LEU A 583 43.42 33.34 16.53
C LEU A 583 43.97 33.24 17.96
N LEU A 584 44.65 34.28 18.47
CA LEU A 584 45.12 34.33 19.86
C LEU A 584 43.96 34.25 20.86
N ALA A 585 42.89 35.00 20.62
CA ALA A 585 41.71 35.00 21.48
C ALA A 585 41.03 33.61 21.53
N HIS A 586 40.90 32.95 20.37
CA HIS A 586 40.32 31.60 20.31
C HIS A 586 41.23 30.53 20.89
N ARG A 587 42.56 30.63 20.74
CA ARG A 587 43.50 29.75 21.42
C ARG A 587 43.39 29.90 22.94
N ALA A 588 43.26 31.12 23.45
CA ALA A 588 43.05 31.35 24.89
C ALA A 588 41.70 30.77 25.38
N ALA A 589 40.63 30.94 24.61
CA ALA A 589 39.29 30.46 24.96
C ALA A 589 39.05 28.96 24.66
N ALA A 590 39.93 28.31 23.90
CA ALA A 590 39.87 26.88 23.63
C ALA A 590 41.30 26.31 23.47
N PRO A 591 42.04 26.16 24.59
CA PRO A 591 43.47 25.84 24.59
C PRO A 591 43.86 24.61 23.76
N ASP A 592 43.03 23.58 23.77
CA ASP A 592 43.32 22.30 23.11
C ASP A 592 42.73 22.15 21.70
N ALA A 593 41.97 23.14 21.22
CA ALA A 593 41.25 23.04 19.96
C ALA A 593 42.18 23.00 18.75
N TRP A 594 41.80 22.28 17.70
CA TRP A 594 42.36 22.49 16.37
C TRP A 594 41.83 23.80 15.78
N LEU A 595 42.71 24.72 15.39
CA LEU A 595 42.35 25.95 14.70
C LEU A 595 42.56 25.76 13.21
N PHE A 596 41.52 25.98 12.42
CA PHE A 596 41.54 25.87 10.96
C PHE A 596 41.28 27.24 10.33
N ALA A 597 42.31 27.84 9.74
CA ALA A 597 42.14 29.03 8.93
C ALA A 597 41.84 28.61 7.50
N ILE A 598 40.60 28.80 7.06
CA ILE A 598 40.15 28.49 5.70
C ILE A 598 40.34 29.74 4.84
N MET A 599 41.11 29.62 3.77
CA MET A 599 41.23 30.70 2.78
C MET A 599 39.92 30.75 1.97
N PRO A 600 39.22 31.90 1.92
CA PRO A 600 38.03 32.02 1.10
C PRO A 600 38.34 31.70 -0.37
N PHE A 601 37.49 30.88 -0.98
CA PHE A 601 37.68 30.38 -2.36
C PHE A 601 37.92 31.51 -3.36
N GLY A 602 37.22 32.63 -3.16
CA GLY A 602 37.29 33.81 -4.02
C GLY A 602 38.66 34.49 -4.05
N LEU A 603 39.46 34.40 -2.99
CA LEU A 603 40.73 35.15 -2.91
C LEU A 603 41.76 34.71 -3.96
N ARG A 604 41.59 33.53 -4.56
CA ARG A 604 42.42 33.05 -5.67
C ARG A 604 42.02 33.65 -7.03
N TYR A 605 40.92 34.43 -7.10
CA TYR A 605 40.47 35.16 -8.28
C TYR A 605 41.07 36.58 -8.34
N ALA A 606 42.15 36.75 -9.12
CA ALA A 606 42.84 38.02 -9.24
C ALA A 606 41.98 39.17 -9.83
N THR A 607 40.86 38.86 -10.48
CA THR A 607 39.95 39.84 -11.07
C THR A 607 38.93 40.41 -10.09
N THR A 608 38.59 39.65 -9.03
CA THR A 608 37.56 40.03 -8.05
C THR A 608 38.20 40.59 -6.78
N TYR A 609 39.35 40.06 -6.38
CA TYR A 609 40.05 40.47 -5.17
C TYR A 609 41.49 40.91 -5.49
N SER A 610 41.95 41.97 -4.84
CA SER A 610 43.35 42.39 -4.93
C SER A 610 44.28 41.24 -4.53
N ALA A 611 45.35 41.02 -5.30
CA ALA A 611 46.38 40.02 -5.02
C ALA A 611 47.06 40.19 -3.65
N THR A 612 46.86 41.34 -2.99
CA THR A 612 47.35 41.60 -1.62
C THR A 612 46.59 40.83 -0.53
N TRP A 613 45.34 40.44 -0.74
CA TRP A 613 44.51 39.77 0.28
C TRP A 613 44.94 38.32 0.59
N PRO A 614 45.27 37.45 -0.40
CA PRO A 614 45.91 36.16 -0.13
C PRO A 614 47.22 36.28 0.65
N GLN A 615 48.02 37.30 0.34
CA GLN A 615 49.28 37.55 1.03
C GLN A 615 49.05 37.97 2.48
N LEU A 616 48.07 38.86 2.71
CA LEU A 616 47.63 39.28 4.04
C LEU A 616 47.19 38.10 4.89
N PHE A 617 46.35 37.21 4.35
CA PHE A 617 45.93 35.98 5.02
C PHE A 617 47.15 35.16 5.46
N THR A 618 48.09 34.93 4.54
CA THR A 618 49.32 34.16 4.80
C THR A 618 50.20 34.84 5.87
N ASN A 619 50.32 36.17 5.82
CA ASN A 619 51.06 36.95 6.80
C ASN A 619 50.44 36.86 8.20
N ALA A 620 49.11 36.93 8.32
CA ALA A 620 48.42 36.82 9.61
C ALA A 620 48.67 35.47 10.30
N ILE A 621 48.64 34.37 9.53
CA ILE A 621 49.00 33.03 10.02
C ILE A 621 50.47 32.95 10.42
N THR A 622 51.35 33.49 9.59
CA THR A 622 52.79 33.51 9.88
C THR A 622 53.07 34.28 11.17
N ASN A 623 52.46 35.45 11.36
CA ASN A 623 52.58 36.25 12.57
C ASN A 623 52.11 35.49 13.81
N TYR A 624 51.00 34.75 13.70
CA TYR A 624 50.54 33.90 14.80
C TYR A 624 51.55 32.82 15.14
N ARG A 625 52.04 32.07 14.14
CA ARG A 625 53.01 30.97 14.35
C ARG A 625 54.34 31.45 14.91
N LEU A 626 54.81 32.62 14.48
CA LEU A 626 56.01 33.24 15.05
C LEU A 626 55.83 33.62 16.52
N SER A 627 54.60 33.99 16.91
CA SER A 627 54.27 34.34 18.30
C SER A 627 53.95 33.11 19.16
N ASN A 628 53.61 31.98 18.55
CA ASN A 628 53.22 30.72 19.20
C ASN A 628 53.93 29.54 18.50
N PRO A 629 55.27 29.43 18.59
CA PRO A 629 56.02 28.43 17.84
C PRO A 629 55.70 26.98 18.25
N ASP A 630 55.17 26.80 19.46
CA ASP A 630 54.82 25.48 20.03
C ASP A 630 53.37 25.06 19.70
N ASP A 631 52.58 25.91 19.04
CA ASP A 631 51.21 25.56 18.63
C ASP A 631 51.21 24.79 17.30
N ASP A 632 51.15 23.47 17.40
CA ASP A 632 51.06 22.53 16.26
C ASP A 632 49.63 22.31 15.75
N LYS A 633 48.63 22.93 16.38
CA LYS A 633 47.20 22.75 16.09
C LYS A 633 46.60 23.89 15.27
N LEU A 634 47.42 24.76 14.66
CA LEU A 634 46.96 25.74 13.66
C LEU A 634 47.22 25.25 12.22
N ILE A 635 46.15 24.88 11.53
CA ILE A 635 46.16 24.38 10.16
C ILE A 635 45.59 25.43 9.20
N VAL A 636 46.23 25.56 8.04
CA VAL A 636 45.70 26.35 6.92
C VAL A 636 44.99 25.40 5.96
N VAL A 637 43.74 25.70 5.65
CA VAL A 637 42.96 25.02 4.62
C VAL A 637 42.91 25.94 3.41
N ASP A 638 43.75 25.66 2.43
CA ASP A 638 43.80 26.40 1.17
C ASP A 638 43.17 25.54 0.07
N PRO A 639 42.07 25.99 -0.57
CA PRO A 639 41.43 25.25 -1.66
C PRO A 639 42.34 25.04 -2.87
N GLY A 640 43.42 25.83 -2.98
CA GLY A 640 44.40 25.73 -4.06
C GLY A 640 43.94 26.41 -5.35
N THR A 641 44.91 26.63 -6.23
CA THR A 641 44.69 27.31 -7.52
C THR A 641 43.83 26.49 -8.47
N ASP A 642 43.97 25.16 -8.46
CA ASP A 642 43.24 24.29 -9.40
C ASP A 642 41.73 24.30 -9.13
N LEU A 643 41.32 24.21 -7.85
CA LEU A 643 39.91 24.31 -7.48
C LEU A 643 39.38 25.71 -7.79
N ALA A 644 40.15 26.77 -7.52
CA ALA A 644 39.75 28.12 -7.89
C ALA A 644 39.50 28.23 -9.40
N VAL A 645 40.44 27.78 -10.24
CA VAL A 645 40.31 27.79 -11.70
C VAL A 645 39.08 27.00 -12.17
N LEU A 646 38.81 25.84 -11.56
CA LEU A 646 37.61 25.04 -11.86
C LEU A 646 36.33 25.82 -11.58
N LEU A 647 36.22 26.42 -10.41
CA LEU A 647 35.04 27.18 -9.97
C LEU A 647 34.84 28.44 -10.84
N GLU A 648 35.91 29.15 -11.18
CA GLU A 648 35.86 30.38 -12.00
C GLU A 648 35.54 30.10 -13.48
N SER A 649 36.12 29.04 -14.04
CA SER A 649 35.95 28.71 -15.47
C SER A 649 34.56 28.15 -15.79
N ASN A 650 33.80 27.76 -14.77
CA ASN A 650 32.49 27.11 -14.90
C ASN A 650 31.44 27.83 -14.05
N ARG A 651 31.35 29.16 -14.24
CA ARG A 651 30.25 29.98 -13.68
C ARG A 651 28.89 29.47 -14.17
N ASP A 652 27.85 29.83 -13.45
CA ASP A 652 26.48 29.33 -13.58
C ASP A 652 26.30 27.85 -13.21
N TRP A 653 27.38 27.08 -13.12
CA TRP A 653 27.35 25.69 -12.66
C TRP A 653 27.85 25.56 -11.22
N TYR A 654 29.02 26.11 -10.92
CA TYR A 654 29.60 26.05 -9.56
C TYR A 654 29.49 27.36 -8.79
N THR A 655 29.42 28.48 -9.50
CA THR A 655 29.29 29.82 -8.93
C THR A 655 28.15 30.58 -9.59
N THR A 656 27.66 31.63 -8.96
CA THR A 656 26.76 32.61 -9.60
C THR A 656 27.40 33.21 -10.85
N THR A 657 26.60 33.84 -11.72
CA THR A 657 27.08 34.42 -12.99
C THR A 657 28.23 35.42 -12.80
N ASP A 658 28.16 36.21 -11.73
CA ASP A 658 29.21 37.16 -11.35
C ASP A 658 30.44 36.50 -10.68
N GLY A 659 30.34 35.22 -10.32
CA GLY A 659 31.37 34.44 -9.64
C GLY A 659 31.46 34.71 -8.14
N SER A 660 30.54 35.47 -7.55
CA SER A 660 30.65 35.96 -6.17
C SER A 660 30.20 34.96 -5.11
N GLN A 661 29.28 34.04 -5.44
CA GLN A 661 28.74 33.03 -4.53
C GLN A 661 28.88 31.62 -5.11
N LEU A 662 29.00 30.61 -4.25
CA LEU A 662 28.98 29.20 -4.64
C LEU A 662 27.53 28.70 -4.74
N LEU A 663 27.20 28.10 -5.89
CA LEU A 663 25.98 27.30 -6.05
C LEU A 663 26.17 25.92 -5.40
N GLU A 664 25.10 25.15 -5.18
CA GLU A 664 25.13 23.85 -4.48
C GLU A 664 26.25 22.91 -4.96
N ALA A 665 26.47 22.80 -6.27
CA ALA A 665 27.54 21.97 -6.81
C ALA A 665 28.94 22.49 -6.43
N GLY A 666 29.15 23.81 -6.44
CA GLY A 666 30.39 24.43 -6.01
C GLY A 666 30.61 24.30 -4.51
N GLN A 667 29.54 24.45 -3.72
CA GLN A 667 29.51 24.22 -2.27
C GLN A 667 29.95 22.79 -1.94
N ALA A 668 29.45 21.79 -2.66
CA ALA A 668 29.81 20.38 -2.46
C ALA A 668 31.29 20.08 -2.74
N ILE A 669 31.84 20.62 -3.85
CA ILE A 669 33.25 20.43 -4.17
C ILE A 669 34.13 21.15 -3.14
N PHE A 670 33.80 22.38 -2.78
CA PHE A 670 34.53 23.12 -1.74
C PHE A 670 34.50 22.39 -0.39
N ALA A 671 33.34 21.84 -0.01
CA ALA A 671 33.18 21.03 1.20
C ALA A 671 34.09 19.80 1.22
N SER A 672 34.29 19.15 0.07
CA SER A 672 35.14 17.95 -0.03
C SER A 672 36.59 18.27 0.34
N VAL A 673 37.12 19.41 -0.11
CA VAL A 673 38.49 19.85 0.19
C VAL A 673 38.60 20.26 1.66
N VAL A 674 37.67 21.07 2.15
CA VAL A 674 37.67 21.53 3.55
C VAL A 674 37.56 20.36 4.52
N SER A 675 36.60 19.47 4.30
CA SER A 675 36.36 18.31 5.18
C SER A 675 37.55 17.36 5.18
N SER A 676 38.13 17.09 4.01
CA SER A 676 39.31 16.23 3.87
C SER A 676 40.52 16.81 4.62
N ALA A 677 40.79 18.10 4.45
CA ALA A 677 41.90 18.77 5.16
C ALA A 677 41.71 18.73 6.67
N MET A 678 40.52 19.09 7.16
CA MET A 678 40.24 19.15 8.60
C MET A 678 40.27 17.77 9.26
N LEU A 679 39.52 16.80 8.73
CA LEU A 679 39.49 15.44 9.26
C LEU A 679 40.86 14.78 9.12
N GLY A 680 41.54 14.99 7.99
CA GLY A 680 42.91 14.55 7.78
C GLY A 680 43.85 15.01 8.89
N SER A 681 43.90 16.31 9.19
CA SER A 681 44.75 16.84 10.27
C SER A 681 44.41 16.29 11.66
N MET A 682 43.13 16.11 11.95
CA MET A 682 42.67 15.55 13.22
C MET A 682 42.91 14.04 13.35
N THR A 683 43.04 13.30 12.24
CA THR A 683 43.19 11.83 12.20
C THR A 683 44.61 11.37 11.88
N THR A 684 45.46 12.16 11.24
CA THR A 684 46.89 11.81 11.08
C THR A 684 47.65 11.75 12.42
N HIS A 685 47.06 12.27 13.49
CA HIS A 685 47.49 12.05 14.88
C HIS A 685 46.71 10.96 15.62
N ASN A 686 45.74 10.29 14.98
CA ASN A 686 44.95 9.17 15.50
C ASN A 686 44.56 8.21 14.35
N GLU A 687 45.36 7.17 14.13
CA GLU A 687 45.19 6.12 13.11
C GLU A 687 43.72 5.74 12.80
N ARG A 688 43.13 6.31 11.75
CA ARG A 688 41.88 5.80 11.14
C ARG A 688 41.90 5.96 9.62
N THR A 689 41.84 4.83 8.93
CA THR A 689 41.73 4.73 7.47
C THR A 689 40.29 5.00 7.02
N TYR A 690 40.10 5.87 6.02
CA TYR A 690 38.82 6.04 5.34
C TYR A 690 38.95 5.67 3.86
N THR A 691 38.04 4.83 3.38
CA THR A 691 37.85 4.53 1.95
C THR A 691 36.69 5.38 1.45
N TYR A 692 36.92 6.22 0.44
CA TYR A 692 35.86 6.97 -0.24
C TYR A 692 35.40 6.16 -1.48
N TYR A 693 34.09 6.13 -1.71
CA TYR A 693 33.45 5.57 -2.91
C TYR A 693 33.30 6.63 -3.99
#